data_AF-A0A3S0AK53-F1
#
_entry.id   AF-A0A3S0AK53-F1
#
_cell.length_a   1.000
_cell.length_b   1.000
_cell.length_c   1.000
_cell.angle_alpha   90.00
_cell.angle_beta   90.00
_cell.angle_gamma   90.00
#
_symmetry.space_group_name_H-M   'P 1'
#
loop_
_entity.id
_entity.type
_entity.pdbx_description
1 polymer ?
#
loop_
_entity_poly.entity_id
_entity_poly.type
_entity_poly.pdbx_seq_one_letter_code
_entity_poly.pdbx_strand_id
1 'polypeptide(L)'
;MMISFRKWFTGLLAAALLLGAFPAHRAEASSIAVVPIDWSSFTAGNPTDSNSLRVRTLLLNSNKYALTTWWTNKGFTAQSGAYLTFGGVDEPNIRPPASEALALAISLKTGAYDASATGVTQANALAIAKKLTASLAYRHKVTTASGWGNGWQTAFWAYLAGTAGYILWDDLSATDREYVRTMVEYEANRFNSYTVPYYRNKSGTIISAGDTKGEENAWNSSLLQLATAMMPDHPNWSLWMNKNIELMISAYSRPSDTTSTRVLHGKTVAQWLNGSNANEDGTVVNHNIIHPDYMTSITQLFNAPLLYTLAGKPTPEAFLFNADVVYDSLVDLNFASPPYGSPGGTIYVDDSSTIYYPQGNDWGTMRRMQFAFIDATAAAFGFDTLASQKGSYWEPYHAQMVLDMQNRAGHTDGHTYEAAAEDTYAGREEWVAQFAGRDYLTKWMMGQNKYTLTNQAYPVPSAPAPGDPFNYSFEDGTAGGWTPVNGTWNVVTDGASKVYKQTATSGESLSVVGDSSAWRNYSLEATVKLYDSIANNASGIVGRYADNDNYYLFRLTTTGKAQLYRKSAGTFTLLQETAMTVTTGTSYTLKLLMNGSSLAGYVNGALMVSASDSTISAGRIGFRTYNQTASIDNVAVVLSLPYADNFEDGDAFSWTPTTGIWNVVTDGSSVYKQTATGGEAVTVTGNSAWSNYTVQANVKLYDALSFNASGVIARYQDADNYYLFRVTTDDFVQLYRKSGGTFTLLQDAPLTVNAGTTYTLKLALSGSSITGYVGGVPLISVTDSTIASGKIGFRTYKQTASFDEVSVN
;
A
#
# COMPACT_ATOMS: atom_id res chain seq x y z
N MET A 1 -39.46 3.64 -59.27
CA MET A 1 -40.12 2.78 -58.25
C MET A 1 -39.03 1.88 -57.68
N MET A 2 -38.73 2.04 -56.38
CA MET A 2 -38.07 1.14 -55.39
C MET A 2 -37.60 -0.27 -55.87
N ILE A 3 -36.49 -0.93 -55.46
CA ILE A 3 -35.70 -0.95 -54.20
C ILE A 3 -34.40 -1.83 -54.36
N SER A 4 -33.37 -1.47 -53.58
CA SER A 4 -32.20 -2.18 -52.97
C SER A 4 -31.15 -3.05 -53.71
N PHE A 5 -29.90 -2.76 -53.32
CA PHE A 5 -28.63 -3.50 -53.44
C PHE A 5 -28.38 -4.46 -52.25
N ARG A 6 -27.68 -5.59 -52.50
CA ARG A 6 -26.49 -6.08 -51.73
C ARG A 6 -25.93 -7.39 -52.32
N LYS A 7 -24.61 -7.42 -52.58
CA LYS A 7 -23.77 -8.60 -52.86
C LYS A 7 -22.50 -8.45 -52.04
N TRP A 8 -22.07 -9.42 -51.24
CA TRP A 8 -20.67 -9.57 -50.83
C TRP A 8 -20.29 -11.04 -50.62
N PHE A 9 -19.04 -11.31 -51.01
CA PHE A 9 -18.33 -12.58 -51.14
C PHE A 9 -17.92 -13.21 -49.80
N THR A 10 -17.85 -14.54 -49.79
CA THR A 10 -17.19 -15.39 -48.79
C THR A 10 -15.71 -15.62 -49.15
N GLY A 11 -14.80 -15.44 -48.20
CA GLY A 11 -13.39 -15.84 -48.30
C GLY A 11 -12.87 -16.39 -46.97
N LEU A 12 -12.36 -17.62 -47.00
CA LEU A 12 -11.68 -18.30 -45.89
C LEU A 12 -10.31 -17.66 -45.62
N LEU A 13 -9.94 -17.52 -44.33
CA LEU A 13 -8.54 -17.48 -43.89
C LEU A 13 -8.36 -18.43 -42.70
N ALA A 14 -7.42 -19.37 -42.84
CA ALA A 14 -7.00 -20.28 -41.80
C ALA A 14 -6.08 -19.55 -40.81
N ALA A 15 -6.40 -19.59 -39.53
CA ALA A 15 -5.53 -19.13 -38.44
C ALA A 15 -4.87 -20.36 -37.79
N ALA A 16 -3.55 -20.46 -37.92
CA ALA A 16 -2.74 -21.39 -37.16
C ALA A 16 -2.65 -20.90 -35.70
N LEU A 17 -3.18 -21.69 -34.76
CA LEU A 17 -2.92 -21.48 -33.33
C LEU A 17 -1.49 -21.90 -33.02
N LEU A 18 -0.59 -20.92 -32.91
CA LEU A 18 0.65 -21.04 -32.16
C LEU A 18 0.29 -20.99 -30.66
N LEU A 19 0.29 -22.16 -30.02
CA LEU A 19 0.32 -22.28 -28.57
C LEU A 19 1.63 -21.68 -28.06
N GLY A 20 1.59 -20.38 -27.74
CA GLY A 20 2.62 -19.75 -26.92
C GLY A 20 2.60 -20.40 -25.55
N ALA A 21 3.65 -21.15 -25.23
CA ALA A 21 3.90 -21.64 -23.89
C ALA A 21 3.97 -20.43 -22.95
N PHE A 22 2.94 -20.27 -22.10
CA PHE A 22 3.03 -19.40 -20.94
C PHE A 22 4.24 -19.88 -20.12
N PRO A 23 5.20 -19.02 -19.77
CA PRO A 23 6.14 -19.38 -18.73
C PRO A 23 5.32 -19.62 -17.47
N ALA A 24 5.31 -20.87 -17.00
CA ALA A 24 4.81 -21.19 -15.68
C ALA A 24 5.54 -20.25 -14.71
N HIS A 25 4.78 -19.43 -13.97
CA HIS A 25 5.32 -18.73 -12.80
C HIS A 25 5.87 -19.81 -11.88
N ARG A 26 7.20 -20.00 -11.89
CA ARG A 26 7.88 -20.59 -10.76
C ARG A 26 7.53 -19.69 -9.58
N ALA A 27 7.00 -20.29 -8.52
CA ALA A 27 6.94 -19.65 -7.22
C ALA A 27 8.39 -19.39 -6.79
N GLU A 28 8.95 -18.24 -7.17
CA GLU A 28 10.21 -17.76 -6.63
C GLU A 28 9.97 -17.39 -5.16
N ALA A 29 10.91 -17.77 -4.30
CA ALA A 29 10.79 -17.53 -2.87
C ALA A 29 10.73 -16.03 -2.58
N SER A 30 9.82 -15.60 -1.70
CA SER A 30 9.73 -14.21 -1.24
C SER A 30 11.11 -13.71 -0.79
N SER A 31 11.54 -12.56 -1.32
CA SER A 31 12.89 -12.02 -1.12
C SER A 31 12.82 -10.51 -0.93
N ILE A 32 13.53 -10.01 0.08
CA ILE A 32 13.69 -8.56 0.28
C ILE A 32 14.80 -7.95 -0.58
N ALA A 33 15.45 -8.76 -1.43
CA ALA A 33 16.61 -8.33 -2.20
C ALA A 33 16.22 -7.38 -3.33
N VAL A 34 17.16 -6.48 -3.65
CA VAL A 34 17.08 -5.64 -4.85
C VAL A 34 17.53 -6.46 -6.05
N VAL A 35 16.76 -6.42 -7.14
CA VAL A 35 17.15 -6.93 -8.45
C VAL A 35 17.85 -5.80 -9.20
N PRO A 36 19.17 -5.86 -9.44
CA PRO A 36 19.91 -4.77 -10.10
C PRO A 36 19.48 -4.53 -11.55
N ILE A 37 19.73 -3.32 -12.05
CA ILE A 37 19.53 -2.97 -13.46
C ILE A 37 20.51 -3.77 -14.33
N ASP A 38 20.00 -4.51 -15.33
CA ASP A 38 20.84 -5.11 -16.35
C ASP A 38 21.26 -4.08 -17.40
N TRP A 39 22.30 -3.31 -17.07
CA TRP A 39 22.89 -2.30 -17.96
C TRP A 39 23.34 -2.88 -19.31
N SER A 40 23.73 -4.16 -19.35
CA SER A 40 24.19 -4.80 -20.59
C SER A 40 23.07 -4.97 -21.62
N SER A 41 21.82 -4.91 -21.19
CA SER A 41 20.66 -5.02 -22.06
C SER A 41 20.42 -3.76 -22.91
N PHE A 42 21.01 -2.61 -22.55
CA PHE A 42 20.80 -1.30 -23.21
C PHE A 42 21.96 -0.98 -24.16
N THR A 43 21.75 -1.16 -25.47
CA THR A 43 22.82 -1.13 -26.47
C THR A 43 22.66 -0.04 -27.53
N ALA A 44 21.60 0.78 -27.50
CA ALA A 44 21.31 1.74 -28.57
C ALA A 44 22.20 2.99 -28.56
N GLY A 45 23.08 3.13 -27.56
CA GLY A 45 23.94 4.29 -27.37
C GLY A 45 23.18 5.54 -26.94
N ASN A 46 23.84 6.71 -27.03
CA ASN A 46 23.25 7.99 -26.66
C ASN A 46 22.44 8.60 -27.83
N PRO A 47 21.31 9.25 -27.54
CA PRO A 47 20.52 9.94 -28.57
C PRO A 47 21.31 11.11 -29.18
N THR A 48 21.13 11.32 -30.49
CA THR A 48 21.92 12.28 -31.29
C THR A 48 21.09 13.38 -31.95
N ASP A 49 19.77 13.37 -31.79
CA ASP A 49 18.93 14.45 -32.32
C ASP A 49 19.22 15.77 -31.58
N SER A 50 18.91 16.88 -32.24
CA SER A 50 19.27 18.22 -31.77
C SER A 50 18.71 18.54 -30.38
N ASN A 51 17.51 18.06 -30.07
CA ASN A 51 16.87 18.37 -28.80
C ASN A 51 17.46 17.50 -27.67
N SER A 52 17.74 16.22 -27.93
CA SER A 52 18.50 15.38 -27.00
C SER A 52 19.89 15.93 -26.68
N LEU A 53 20.60 16.48 -27.68
CA LEU A 53 21.90 17.13 -27.46
C LEU A 53 21.77 18.41 -26.62
N ARG A 54 20.68 19.17 -26.80
CA ARG A 54 20.37 20.35 -25.98
C ARG A 54 20.16 19.95 -24.51
N VAL A 55 19.29 18.97 -24.25
CA VAL A 55 19.03 18.47 -22.88
C VAL A 55 20.29 17.86 -22.25
N ARG A 56 21.12 17.17 -23.04
CA ARG A 56 22.44 16.70 -22.58
C ARG A 56 23.33 17.85 -22.12
N THR A 57 23.38 18.94 -22.90
CA THR A 57 24.19 20.12 -22.56
C THR A 57 23.70 20.77 -21.27
N LEU A 58 22.38 20.90 -21.10
CA LEU A 58 21.73 21.34 -19.87
C LEU A 58 22.16 20.52 -18.65
N LEU A 59 22.05 19.19 -18.76
CA LEU A 59 22.46 18.27 -17.71
C LEU A 59 23.95 18.41 -17.37
N LEU A 60 24.82 18.54 -18.37
CA LEU A 60 26.26 18.73 -18.18
C LEU A 60 26.58 20.05 -17.48
N ASN A 61 25.88 21.14 -17.79
CA ASN A 61 26.02 22.41 -17.08
C ASN A 61 25.59 22.29 -15.62
N SER A 62 24.45 21.64 -15.35
CA SER A 62 24.03 21.36 -13.97
C SER A 62 25.03 20.47 -13.24
N ASN A 63 25.57 19.42 -13.88
CA ASN A 63 26.60 18.56 -13.29
C ASN A 63 27.90 19.34 -13.00
N LYS A 64 28.28 20.28 -13.86
CA LYS A 64 29.43 21.16 -13.64
C LYS A 64 29.23 21.97 -12.35
N TYR A 65 28.09 22.64 -12.22
CA TYR A 65 27.77 23.43 -11.04
C TYR A 65 27.76 22.57 -9.77
N ALA A 66 27.09 21.42 -9.84
CA ALA A 66 26.99 20.43 -8.76
C ALA A 66 28.37 20.01 -8.24
N LEU A 67 29.27 19.63 -9.14
CA LEU A 67 30.58 19.06 -8.81
C LEU A 67 31.64 20.10 -8.41
N THR A 68 31.39 21.39 -8.68
CA THR A 68 32.35 22.46 -8.44
C THR A 68 31.85 23.45 -7.38
N THR A 69 31.09 24.45 -7.80
CA THR A 69 30.60 25.54 -6.95
C THR A 69 29.68 25.03 -5.85
N TRP A 70 28.67 24.23 -6.19
CA TRP A 70 27.69 23.75 -5.22
C TRP A 70 28.32 22.87 -4.13
N TRP A 71 29.09 21.85 -4.54
CA TRP A 71 29.80 20.94 -3.63
C TRP A 71 30.68 21.69 -2.63
N THR A 72 31.40 22.72 -3.12
CA THR A 72 32.26 23.56 -2.30
C THR A 72 31.44 24.43 -1.34
N ASN A 73 30.36 25.06 -1.83
CA ASN A 73 29.49 25.93 -1.04
C ASN A 73 28.75 25.19 0.08
N LYS A 74 28.42 23.91 -0.13
CA LYS A 74 27.87 23.03 0.93
C LYS A 74 28.93 22.57 1.94
N GLY A 75 30.20 22.92 1.75
CA GLY A 75 31.30 22.57 2.65
C GLY A 75 31.70 21.09 2.60
N PHE A 76 31.26 20.35 1.58
CA PHE A 76 31.52 18.90 1.50
C PHE A 76 32.99 18.58 1.20
N THR A 77 33.72 19.48 0.54
CA THR A 77 35.17 19.36 0.32
C THR A 77 35.95 19.24 1.63
N ALA A 78 35.50 19.89 2.71
CA ALA A 78 36.18 19.87 4.00
C ALA A 78 35.87 18.60 4.84
N GLN A 79 34.92 17.76 4.40
CA GLN A 79 34.47 16.60 5.17
C GLN A 79 35.26 15.32 4.78
N SER A 80 36.12 14.85 5.68
CA SER A 80 36.93 13.63 5.50
C SER A 80 36.23 12.34 5.94
N GLY A 81 35.07 12.43 6.60
CA GLY A 81 34.31 11.28 7.06
C GLY A 81 33.82 10.39 5.90
N ALA A 82 33.57 9.11 6.22
CA ALA A 82 33.02 8.13 5.27
C ALA A 82 31.66 8.58 4.70
N TYR A 83 30.82 9.16 5.56
CA TYR A 83 29.52 9.71 5.20
C TYR A 83 29.46 11.21 5.51
N LEU A 84 28.86 11.98 4.61
CA LEU A 84 28.64 13.41 4.73
C LEU A 84 27.68 13.73 5.89
N THR A 85 27.83 14.93 6.44
CA THR A 85 26.82 15.61 7.25
C THR A 85 26.20 16.71 6.40
N PHE A 86 24.86 16.73 6.34
CA PHE A 86 24.11 17.67 5.52
C PHE A 86 23.69 18.95 6.26
N GLY A 87 24.04 19.10 7.54
CA GLY A 87 23.70 20.28 8.34
C GLY A 87 22.28 20.27 8.94
N GLY A 88 21.40 19.39 8.48
CA GLY A 88 20.03 19.24 8.99
C GLY A 88 19.36 17.96 8.49
N VAL A 89 18.09 17.78 8.86
CA VAL A 89 17.24 16.63 8.50
C VAL A 89 15.95 17.04 7.77
N ASP A 90 15.81 18.34 7.49
CA ASP A 90 14.71 19.01 6.84
C ASP A 90 14.97 19.22 5.33
N GLU A 91 13.97 19.71 4.62
CA GLU A 91 13.97 19.78 3.14
C GLU A 91 15.22 20.44 2.56
N PRO A 92 15.65 21.65 2.99
CA PRO A 92 16.78 22.35 2.37
C PRO A 92 18.12 21.61 2.50
N ASN A 93 18.20 20.69 3.46
CA ASN A 93 19.41 19.93 3.75
C ASN A 93 19.41 18.54 3.09
N ILE A 94 18.25 17.93 2.82
CA ILE A 94 18.17 16.55 2.32
C ILE A 94 17.75 16.48 0.86
N ARG A 95 16.72 17.23 0.45
CA ARG A 95 16.17 17.14 -0.91
C ARG A 95 17.19 17.59 -1.97
N PRO A 96 17.89 18.73 -1.82
CA PRO A 96 18.82 19.17 -2.86
C PRO A 96 20.00 18.21 -3.08
N PRO A 97 20.69 17.69 -2.04
CA PRO A 97 21.69 16.65 -2.25
C PRO A 97 21.16 15.36 -2.89
N ALA A 98 19.91 14.99 -2.64
CA ALA A 98 19.28 13.84 -3.28
C ALA A 98 18.98 14.10 -4.77
N SER A 99 18.56 15.31 -5.13
CA SER A 99 18.37 15.73 -6.53
C SER A 99 19.69 15.70 -7.31
N GLU A 100 20.79 16.17 -6.71
CA GLU A 100 22.13 16.12 -7.34
C GLU A 100 22.65 14.69 -7.49
N ALA A 101 22.43 13.84 -6.48
CA ALA A 101 22.79 12.42 -6.55
C ALA A 101 22.10 11.73 -7.73
N LEU A 102 20.81 12.00 -7.94
CA LEU A 102 20.03 11.46 -9.06
C LEU A 102 20.57 11.95 -10.41
N ALA A 103 20.77 13.27 -10.57
CA ALA A 103 21.24 13.85 -11.82
C ALA A 103 22.62 13.30 -12.22
N LEU A 104 23.54 13.20 -11.26
CA LEU A 104 24.87 12.62 -11.50
C LEU A 104 24.80 11.13 -11.83
N ALA A 105 23.99 10.36 -11.09
CA ALA A 105 23.81 8.93 -11.34
C ALA A 105 23.31 8.67 -12.77
N ILE A 106 22.28 9.40 -13.21
CA ILE A 106 21.77 9.31 -14.59
C ILE A 106 22.86 9.69 -15.60
N SER A 107 23.49 10.85 -15.42
CA SER A 107 24.51 11.36 -16.36
C SER A 107 25.66 10.35 -16.55
N LEU A 108 26.14 9.78 -15.45
CA LEU A 108 27.25 8.81 -15.45
C LEU A 108 26.87 7.46 -16.06
N LYS A 109 25.70 6.90 -15.72
CA LYS A 109 25.34 5.53 -16.12
C LYS A 109 24.73 5.42 -17.51
N THR A 110 24.07 6.47 -17.99
CA THR A 110 23.62 6.53 -19.39
C THR A 110 24.78 6.80 -20.36
N GLY A 111 25.92 7.27 -19.87
CA GLY A 111 27.05 7.70 -20.69
C GLY A 111 26.90 9.13 -21.24
N ALA A 112 25.97 9.92 -20.70
CA ALA A 112 25.81 11.33 -21.03
C ALA A 112 27.02 12.17 -20.59
N TYR A 113 27.62 11.80 -19.45
CA TYR A 113 28.65 12.55 -18.76
C TYR A 113 29.86 12.86 -19.66
N ASP A 114 30.40 14.06 -19.52
CA ASP A 114 31.57 14.54 -20.26
C ASP A 114 32.51 15.29 -19.31
N ALA A 115 33.71 14.73 -19.12
CA ALA A 115 34.71 15.31 -18.23
C ALA A 115 35.25 16.66 -18.75
N SER A 116 35.26 16.87 -20.07
CA SER A 116 35.73 18.12 -20.67
C SER A 116 34.73 19.25 -20.46
N ALA A 117 33.43 18.95 -20.54
CA ALA A 117 32.36 19.93 -20.32
C ALA A 117 32.25 20.34 -18.84
N THR A 118 32.35 19.35 -17.94
CA THR A 118 32.20 19.56 -16.49
C THR A 118 33.48 20.02 -15.79
N GLY A 119 34.64 19.83 -16.42
CA GLY A 119 35.94 20.10 -15.81
C GLY A 119 36.31 19.15 -14.66
N VAL A 120 35.54 18.06 -14.47
CA VAL A 120 35.74 17.07 -13.41
C VAL A 120 35.87 15.69 -14.05
N THR A 121 36.82 14.88 -13.58
CA THR A 121 37.00 13.53 -14.14
C THR A 121 35.81 12.66 -13.80
N GLN A 122 35.46 11.73 -14.70
CA GLN A 122 34.36 10.78 -14.48
C GLN A 122 34.55 9.96 -13.19
N ALA A 123 35.80 9.61 -12.85
CA ALA A 123 36.10 8.90 -11.60
C ALA A 123 35.79 9.75 -10.35
N ASN A 124 36.12 11.05 -10.35
CA ASN A 124 35.82 11.95 -9.24
C ASN A 124 34.32 12.24 -9.14
N ALA A 125 33.64 12.41 -10.28
CA ALA A 125 32.19 12.59 -10.32
C ALA A 125 31.45 11.35 -9.78
N LEU A 126 31.89 10.15 -10.17
CA LEU A 126 31.35 8.90 -9.63
C LEU A 126 31.60 8.77 -8.12
N ALA A 127 32.78 9.14 -7.64
CA ALA A 127 33.08 9.15 -6.21
C ALA A 127 32.16 10.09 -5.43
N ILE A 128 31.87 11.29 -5.97
CA ILE A 128 30.93 12.25 -5.39
C ILE A 128 29.49 11.70 -5.40
N ALA A 129 29.02 11.17 -6.54
CA ALA A 129 27.68 10.62 -6.68
C ALA A 129 27.43 9.46 -5.70
N LYS A 130 28.40 8.55 -5.56
CA LYS A 130 28.39 7.47 -4.56
C LYS A 130 28.37 8.02 -3.14
N LYS A 131 29.22 9.01 -2.84
CA LYS A 131 29.31 9.60 -1.49
C LYS A 131 28.01 10.30 -1.09
N LEU A 132 27.38 11.06 -1.98
CA LEU A 132 26.06 11.66 -1.74
C LEU A 132 25.02 10.58 -1.45
N THR A 133 24.89 9.61 -2.35
CA THR A 133 23.91 8.52 -2.27
C THR A 133 24.05 7.71 -0.98
N ALA A 134 25.26 7.23 -0.68
CA ALA A 134 25.55 6.45 0.51
C ALA A 134 25.30 7.27 1.79
N SER A 135 25.66 8.56 1.79
CA SER A 135 25.44 9.44 2.94
C SER A 135 23.96 9.71 3.18
N LEU A 136 23.16 9.92 2.14
CA LEU A 136 21.70 10.09 2.25
C LEU A 136 21.07 8.88 2.91
N ALA A 137 21.36 7.68 2.39
CA ALA A 137 20.83 6.43 2.93
C ALA A 137 21.32 6.12 4.36
N TYR A 138 22.61 6.36 4.65
CA TYR A 138 23.17 6.20 5.99
C TYR A 138 22.53 7.16 7.01
N ARG A 139 22.26 8.41 6.60
CA ARG A 139 21.67 9.44 7.45
C ARG A 139 20.15 9.34 7.56
N HIS A 140 19.52 8.37 6.91
CA HIS A 140 18.10 8.09 7.10
C HIS A 140 17.85 7.51 8.49
N LYS A 141 16.68 7.78 9.07
CA LYS A 141 16.35 7.44 10.47
C LYS A 141 16.35 5.95 10.78
N VAL A 142 16.12 5.11 9.76
CA VAL A 142 16.15 3.65 9.88
C VAL A 142 17.57 3.15 10.18
N THR A 143 18.59 3.91 9.77
CA THR A 143 20.00 3.57 9.93
C THR A 143 20.64 4.39 11.05
N THR A 144 20.26 5.67 11.19
CA THR A 144 20.80 6.61 12.18
C THR A 144 19.67 7.16 13.05
N ALA A 145 19.71 6.96 14.37
CA ALA A 145 18.59 7.30 15.28
C ALA A 145 18.07 8.76 15.20
N SER A 146 18.93 9.74 14.88
CA SER A 146 18.57 11.16 14.66
C SER A 146 18.54 11.56 13.18
N GLY A 147 18.39 10.57 12.29
CA GLY A 147 18.36 10.75 10.85
C GLY A 147 17.07 11.37 10.33
N TRP A 148 17.08 11.74 9.06
CA TRP A 148 15.89 12.21 8.34
C TRP A 148 14.98 11.04 7.95
N GLY A 149 13.69 11.29 7.69
CA GLY A 149 12.72 10.24 7.31
C GLY A 149 11.44 10.29 8.13
N ASN A 150 10.42 9.54 7.72
CA ASN A 150 9.09 9.50 8.38
C ASN A 150 8.40 10.88 8.51
N GLY A 151 8.64 11.76 7.55
CA GLY A 151 8.01 13.08 7.44
C GLY A 151 7.15 13.22 6.17
N TRP A 152 6.43 14.33 6.07
CA TRP A 152 5.49 14.63 4.99
C TRP A 152 6.06 14.44 3.56
N GLN A 153 7.22 15.04 3.24
CA GLN A 153 7.85 14.92 1.91
C GLN A 153 8.98 13.88 1.81
N THR A 154 9.35 13.25 2.92
CA THR A 154 10.55 12.39 2.97
C THR A 154 10.48 11.18 2.03
N ALA A 155 9.28 10.72 1.66
CA ALA A 155 9.10 9.69 0.63
C ALA A 155 9.67 10.14 -0.74
N PHE A 156 9.45 11.40 -1.11
CA PHE A 156 10.01 11.97 -2.33
C PHE A 156 11.53 12.10 -2.25
N TRP A 157 12.08 12.48 -1.09
CA TRP A 157 13.54 12.58 -0.92
C TRP A 157 14.20 11.20 -0.98
N ALA A 158 13.55 10.18 -0.39
CA ALA A 158 13.96 8.79 -0.47
C ALA A 158 13.84 8.22 -1.88
N TYR A 159 12.84 8.64 -2.67
CA TYR A 159 12.75 8.31 -4.09
C TYR A 159 13.98 8.83 -4.85
N LEU A 160 14.36 10.10 -4.68
CA LEU A 160 15.52 10.69 -5.37
C LEU A 160 16.82 9.96 -5.00
N ALA A 161 17.09 9.84 -3.69
CA ALA A 161 18.29 9.18 -3.18
C ALA A 161 18.32 7.69 -3.52
N GLY A 162 17.18 7.02 -3.42
CA GLY A 162 17.03 5.59 -3.71
C GLY A 162 17.19 5.28 -5.20
N THR A 163 16.68 6.15 -6.09
CA THR A 163 16.86 5.99 -7.54
C THR A 163 18.32 6.19 -7.94
N ALA A 164 19.01 7.17 -7.34
CA ALA A 164 20.45 7.31 -7.50
C ALA A 164 21.20 6.04 -7.08
N GLY A 165 20.82 5.46 -5.93
CA GLY A 165 21.38 4.20 -5.43
C GLY A 165 21.07 2.99 -6.30
N TYR A 166 19.88 2.92 -6.90
CA TYR A 166 19.50 1.85 -7.80
C TYR A 166 20.26 1.93 -9.13
N ILE A 167 20.45 3.13 -9.67
CA ILE A 167 21.24 3.39 -10.87
C ILE A 167 22.73 3.07 -10.64
N LEU A 168 23.26 3.41 -9.47
CA LEU A 168 24.65 3.16 -9.06
C LEU A 168 24.86 1.83 -8.33
N TRP A 169 23.90 0.90 -8.40
CA TRP A 169 23.86 -0.26 -7.50
C TRP A 169 25.17 -1.08 -7.49
N ASP A 170 25.72 -1.37 -8.67
CA ASP A 170 26.96 -2.14 -8.82
C ASP A 170 28.23 -1.37 -8.43
N ASP A 171 28.12 -0.04 -8.36
CA ASP A 171 29.21 0.85 -7.97
C ASP A 171 29.29 1.03 -6.44
N LEU A 172 28.23 0.69 -5.70
CA LEU A 172 28.12 0.83 -4.25
C LEU A 172 28.70 -0.38 -3.48
N SER A 173 29.22 -0.11 -2.27
CA SER A 173 29.63 -1.20 -1.36
C SER A 173 28.42 -2.04 -0.95
N ALA A 174 28.65 -3.26 -0.44
CA ALA A 174 27.55 -4.09 0.07
C ALA A 174 26.79 -3.41 1.22
N THR A 175 27.52 -2.69 2.09
CA THR A 175 26.95 -1.93 3.20
C THR A 175 26.09 -0.77 2.70
N ASP A 176 26.56 0.00 1.73
CA ASP A 176 25.82 1.15 1.19
C ASP A 176 24.55 0.71 0.45
N ARG A 177 24.64 -0.42 -0.28
CA ARG A 177 23.47 -1.07 -0.91
C ARG A 177 22.41 -1.43 0.12
N GLU A 178 22.81 -1.98 1.25
CA GLU A 178 21.88 -2.33 2.33
C GLU A 178 21.23 -1.10 2.96
N TYR A 179 21.97 0.00 3.13
CA TYR A 179 21.37 1.26 3.59
C TYR A 179 20.35 1.81 2.59
N VAL A 180 20.66 1.79 1.29
CA VAL A 180 19.71 2.24 0.25
C VAL A 180 18.45 1.38 0.27
N ARG A 181 18.60 0.05 0.28
CA ARG A 181 17.47 -0.89 0.34
C ARG A 181 16.59 -0.64 1.57
N THR A 182 17.20 -0.57 2.76
CA THR A 182 16.47 -0.38 4.02
C THR A 182 15.75 0.97 4.08
N MET A 183 16.37 2.05 3.54
CA MET A 183 15.74 3.36 3.43
C MET A 183 14.49 3.32 2.55
N VAL A 184 14.59 2.74 1.34
CA VAL A 184 13.47 2.63 0.40
C VAL A 184 12.36 1.75 0.99
N GLU A 185 12.71 0.60 1.58
CA GLU A 185 11.74 -0.29 2.22
C GLU A 185 11.00 0.40 3.37
N TYR A 186 11.73 1.05 4.28
CA TYR A 186 11.14 1.74 5.43
C TYR A 186 10.12 2.78 4.97
N GLU A 187 10.51 3.59 3.99
CA GLU A 187 9.66 4.66 3.47
C GLU A 187 8.45 4.08 2.70
N ALA A 188 8.62 2.99 1.95
CA ALA A 188 7.53 2.32 1.22
C ALA A 188 6.51 1.70 2.19
N ASN A 189 6.97 1.08 3.28
CA ASN A 189 6.11 0.46 4.29
C ASN A 189 5.17 1.45 5.00
N ARG A 190 5.52 2.74 5.07
CA ARG A 190 4.63 3.78 5.58
C ARG A 190 3.31 3.87 4.82
N PHE A 191 3.29 3.41 3.57
CA PHE A 191 2.12 3.50 2.70
C PHE A 191 1.20 2.28 2.77
N ASN A 192 1.58 1.22 3.49
CA ASN A 192 0.78 -0.01 3.62
C ASN A 192 -0.62 0.25 4.19
N SER A 193 -0.76 1.23 5.08
CA SER A 193 -2.02 1.65 5.70
C SER A 193 -2.36 3.13 5.44
N TYR A 194 -1.74 3.74 4.42
CA TYR A 194 -1.88 5.17 4.17
C TYR A 194 -3.24 5.51 3.54
N THR A 195 -3.92 6.48 4.15
CA THR A 195 -5.15 7.05 3.62
C THR A 195 -4.82 8.14 2.61
N VAL A 196 -5.27 7.96 1.37
CA VAL A 196 -5.06 8.93 0.29
C VAL A 196 -5.85 10.21 0.58
N PRO A 197 -5.20 11.39 0.64
CA PRO A 197 -5.87 12.67 0.81
C PRO A 197 -6.55 13.13 -0.49
N TYR A 198 -7.63 13.91 -0.33
CA TYR A 198 -8.39 14.44 -1.46
C TYR A 198 -8.73 15.93 -1.34
N TYR A 199 -8.79 16.64 -2.46
CA TYR A 199 -9.32 18.01 -2.55
C TYR A 199 -10.83 18.05 -2.33
N ARG A 200 -11.54 17.15 -3.01
CA ARG A 200 -12.99 16.98 -2.90
C ARG A 200 -13.33 15.56 -2.50
N ASN A 201 -14.36 15.40 -1.67
CA ASN A 201 -14.93 14.07 -1.41
C ASN A 201 -15.73 13.55 -2.63
N LYS A 202 -16.25 12.31 -2.57
CA LYS A 202 -17.07 11.72 -3.65
C LYS A 202 -18.31 12.53 -4.04
N SER A 203 -18.87 13.35 -3.14
CA SER A 203 -20.03 14.21 -3.47
C SER A 203 -19.63 15.53 -4.13
N GLY A 204 -18.34 15.75 -4.40
CA GLY A 204 -17.82 16.97 -5.02
C GLY A 204 -17.61 18.13 -4.03
N THR A 205 -17.79 17.91 -2.72
CA THR A 205 -17.57 18.94 -1.70
C THR A 205 -16.08 19.14 -1.49
N ILE A 206 -15.61 20.39 -1.60
CA ILE A 206 -14.22 20.76 -1.27
C ILE A 206 -13.97 20.55 0.23
N ILE A 207 -12.99 19.72 0.56
CA ILE A 207 -12.57 19.38 1.92
C ILE A 207 -11.15 19.85 2.25
N SER A 208 -10.38 20.29 1.23
CA SER A 208 -9.04 20.87 1.38
C SER A 208 -8.94 22.17 0.56
N ALA A 209 -9.58 23.25 1.03
CA ALA A 209 -9.62 24.50 0.27
C ALA A 209 -8.21 25.07 0.02
N GLY A 210 -7.93 25.47 -1.22
CA GLY A 210 -6.66 26.10 -1.62
C GLY A 210 -5.50 25.13 -1.89
N ASP A 211 -5.73 23.84 -1.70
CA ASP A 211 -4.71 22.79 -1.80
C ASP A 211 -5.36 21.49 -2.33
N THR A 212 -5.00 21.15 -3.56
CA THR A 212 -5.62 20.05 -4.31
C THR A 212 -5.19 18.66 -3.89
N LYS A 213 -4.16 18.52 -3.07
CA LYS A 213 -3.62 17.21 -2.69
C LYS A 213 -3.02 16.39 -3.82
N GLY A 214 -2.88 16.99 -5.01
CA GLY A 214 -2.49 16.26 -6.22
C GLY A 214 -1.00 15.97 -6.25
N GLU A 215 -0.18 16.97 -5.93
CA GLU A 215 1.26 16.81 -5.94
C GLU A 215 1.76 15.86 -4.86
N GLU A 216 1.14 15.82 -3.68
CA GLU A 216 1.61 14.96 -2.60
C GLU A 216 1.33 13.49 -2.92
N ASN A 217 0.19 13.21 -3.57
CA ASN A 217 -0.10 11.88 -4.07
C ASN A 217 0.89 11.47 -5.15
N ALA A 218 1.25 12.38 -6.06
CA ALA A 218 2.26 12.14 -7.09
C ALA A 218 3.67 11.93 -6.50
N TRP A 219 4.07 12.74 -5.51
CA TRP A 219 5.33 12.60 -4.76
C TRP A 219 5.41 11.27 -4.02
N ASN A 220 4.36 10.89 -3.30
CA ASN A 220 4.30 9.63 -2.55
C ASN A 220 4.32 8.42 -3.50
N SER A 221 3.66 8.50 -4.65
CA SER A 221 3.69 7.43 -5.65
C SER A 221 5.10 7.17 -6.18
N SER A 222 5.94 8.21 -6.33
CA SER A 222 7.30 8.09 -6.88
C SER A 222 8.18 7.09 -6.10
N LEU A 223 8.04 7.07 -4.78
CA LEU A 223 8.75 6.10 -3.95
C LEU A 223 8.26 4.66 -4.18
N LEU A 224 6.94 4.47 -4.26
CA LEU A 224 6.38 3.13 -4.46
C LEU A 224 6.69 2.59 -5.87
N GLN A 225 6.77 3.46 -6.87
CA GLN A 225 7.27 3.11 -8.20
C GLN A 225 8.70 2.57 -8.12
N LEU A 226 9.60 3.23 -7.36
CA LEU A 226 10.96 2.75 -7.15
C LEU A 226 10.99 1.42 -6.39
N ALA A 227 10.31 1.34 -5.24
CA ALA A 227 10.30 0.16 -4.38
C ALA A 227 9.81 -1.09 -5.14
N THR A 228 8.73 -0.95 -5.91
CA THR A 228 8.16 -2.06 -6.68
C THR A 228 8.94 -2.40 -7.96
N ALA A 229 9.68 -1.44 -8.52
CA ALA A 229 10.59 -1.72 -9.63
C ALA A 229 11.83 -2.48 -9.17
N MET A 230 12.46 -2.04 -8.06
CA MET A 230 13.76 -2.56 -7.62
C MET A 230 13.68 -3.79 -6.70
N MET A 231 12.58 -4.01 -5.98
CA MET A 231 12.36 -5.18 -5.11
C MET A 231 11.10 -5.97 -5.51
N PRO A 232 11.06 -6.57 -6.72
CA PRO A 232 9.86 -7.21 -7.26
C PRO A 232 9.34 -8.41 -6.48
N ASP A 233 10.21 -9.06 -5.70
CA ASP A 233 9.88 -10.30 -4.96
C ASP A 233 9.63 -10.02 -3.47
N HIS A 234 9.52 -8.74 -3.09
CA HIS A 234 9.33 -8.32 -1.71
C HIS A 234 7.99 -8.82 -1.14
N PRO A 235 7.92 -9.27 0.13
CA PRO A 235 6.66 -9.71 0.75
C PRO A 235 5.52 -8.67 0.69
N ASN A 236 5.86 -7.39 0.80
CA ASN A 236 4.91 -6.27 0.69
C ASN A 236 4.72 -5.73 -0.73
N TRP A 237 5.35 -6.32 -1.75
CA TRP A 237 5.38 -5.77 -3.10
C TRP A 237 3.98 -5.44 -3.63
N SER A 238 3.02 -6.34 -3.43
CA SER A 238 1.67 -6.14 -3.94
C SER A 238 0.88 -5.09 -3.17
N LEU A 239 1.14 -4.90 -1.86
CA LEU A 239 0.57 -3.80 -1.08
C LEU A 239 1.08 -2.46 -1.62
N TRP A 240 2.40 -2.37 -1.80
CA TRP A 240 3.05 -1.21 -2.39
C TRP A 240 2.52 -0.93 -3.81
N MET A 241 2.39 -1.96 -4.63
CA MET A 241 1.92 -1.82 -6.01
C MET A 241 0.47 -1.35 -6.07
N ASN A 242 -0.42 -1.91 -5.25
CA ASN A 242 -1.82 -1.49 -5.23
C ASN A 242 -1.97 -0.04 -4.76
N LYS A 243 -1.24 0.34 -3.70
CA LYS A 243 -1.21 1.72 -3.22
C LYS A 243 -0.55 2.67 -4.23
N ASN A 244 0.46 2.21 -4.97
CA ASN A 244 1.06 2.97 -6.06
C ASN A 244 0.02 3.30 -7.14
N ILE A 245 -0.74 2.30 -7.61
CA ILE A 245 -1.82 2.52 -8.58
C ILE A 245 -2.86 3.51 -8.04
N GLU A 246 -3.30 3.34 -6.79
CA GLU A 246 -4.26 4.25 -6.15
C GLU A 246 -3.76 5.70 -6.08
N LEU A 247 -2.49 5.90 -5.69
CA LEU A 247 -1.88 7.22 -5.62
C LEU A 247 -1.72 7.84 -7.01
N MET A 248 -1.30 7.07 -8.02
CA MET A 248 -1.17 7.58 -9.40
C MET A 248 -2.53 8.01 -9.98
N ILE A 249 -3.58 7.19 -9.80
CA ILE A 249 -4.92 7.51 -10.29
C ILE A 249 -5.52 8.69 -9.50
N SER A 250 -5.31 8.75 -8.19
CA SER A 250 -5.87 9.82 -7.35
C SER A 250 -5.24 11.19 -7.59
N ALA A 251 -3.94 11.26 -7.93
CA ALA A 251 -3.17 12.50 -7.98
C ALA A 251 -3.82 13.61 -8.83
N TYR A 252 -4.27 13.30 -10.04
CA TYR A 252 -4.94 14.26 -10.93
C TYR A 252 -6.34 13.79 -11.32
N SER A 253 -7.01 13.06 -10.42
CA SER A 253 -8.39 12.62 -10.59
C SER A 253 -9.36 13.80 -10.63
N ARG A 254 -10.33 13.76 -11.53
CA ARG A 254 -11.37 14.79 -11.71
C ARG A 254 -12.68 14.34 -11.07
N PRO A 255 -13.62 15.26 -10.77
CA PRO A 255 -14.91 14.88 -10.18
C PRO A 255 -15.65 13.79 -10.99
N SER A 256 -15.63 13.87 -12.33
CA SER A 256 -16.23 12.91 -13.25
C SER A 256 -15.64 11.50 -13.12
N ASP A 257 -14.38 11.39 -12.75
CA ASP A 257 -13.69 10.11 -12.58
C ASP A 257 -14.22 9.30 -11.39
N THR A 258 -14.81 9.95 -10.38
CA THR A 258 -15.38 9.28 -9.19
C THR A 258 -16.56 8.35 -9.50
N THR A 259 -17.11 8.44 -10.72
CA THR A 259 -18.18 7.57 -11.23
C THR A 259 -17.76 6.78 -12.47
N SER A 260 -16.50 6.90 -12.89
CA SER A 260 -16.00 6.29 -14.11
C SER A 260 -15.97 4.76 -14.02
N THR A 261 -16.52 4.12 -15.04
CA THR A 261 -16.55 2.66 -15.22
C THR A 261 -15.34 2.14 -16.02
N ARG A 262 -14.43 3.02 -16.47
CA ARG A 262 -13.16 2.60 -17.11
C ARG A 262 -12.40 1.70 -16.15
N VAL A 263 -11.98 0.53 -16.62
CA VAL A 263 -11.19 -0.40 -15.81
C VAL A 263 -9.71 -0.12 -15.98
N LEU A 264 -9.02 0.13 -14.87
CA LEU A 264 -7.57 0.22 -14.78
C LEU A 264 -7.09 -0.75 -13.70
N HIS A 265 -6.14 -1.61 -14.06
CA HIS A 265 -5.51 -2.58 -13.17
C HIS A 265 -6.49 -3.43 -12.36
N GLY A 266 -7.56 -3.88 -13.01
CA GLY A 266 -8.54 -4.80 -12.43
C GLY A 266 -9.65 -4.18 -11.58
N LYS A 267 -9.68 -2.85 -11.40
CA LYS A 267 -10.80 -2.13 -10.78
C LYS A 267 -11.29 -1.01 -11.69
N THR A 268 -12.56 -0.62 -11.56
CA THR A 268 -13.01 0.62 -12.19
C THR A 268 -12.28 1.81 -11.56
N VAL A 269 -12.11 2.90 -12.31
CA VAL A 269 -11.55 4.15 -11.79
C VAL A 269 -12.32 4.61 -10.53
N ALA A 270 -13.65 4.51 -10.54
CA ALA A 270 -14.48 4.81 -9.37
C ALA A 270 -14.17 3.95 -8.12
N GLN A 271 -13.71 2.70 -8.29
CA GLN A 271 -13.31 1.82 -7.19
C GLN A 271 -11.93 2.19 -6.61
N TRP A 272 -11.08 2.88 -7.37
CA TRP A 272 -9.80 3.41 -6.89
C TRP A 272 -9.95 4.71 -6.09
N LEU A 273 -11.01 5.47 -6.33
CA LEU A 273 -11.14 6.85 -5.87
C LEU A 273 -12.09 6.98 -4.69
N ASN A 274 -11.71 7.80 -3.70
CA ASN A 274 -12.56 8.32 -2.63
C ASN A 274 -12.86 9.83 -2.74
N GLY A 275 -12.46 10.43 -3.85
CA GLY A 275 -12.57 11.86 -4.11
C GLY A 275 -11.88 12.23 -5.42
N SER A 276 -11.64 13.52 -5.62
CA SER A 276 -10.94 14.07 -6.79
C SER A 276 -9.93 15.15 -6.38
N ASN A 277 -8.81 15.27 -7.10
CA ASN A 277 -7.70 16.20 -6.81
C ASN A 277 -7.39 17.20 -7.95
N ALA A 278 -8.12 17.17 -9.05
CA ALA A 278 -8.06 18.19 -10.09
C ALA A 278 -9.45 18.78 -10.34
N ASN A 279 -9.51 19.92 -11.02
CA ASN A 279 -10.73 20.39 -11.66
C ASN A 279 -11.00 19.60 -12.95
N GLU A 280 -12.22 19.65 -13.48
CA GLU A 280 -12.60 18.90 -14.69
C GLU A 280 -11.75 19.23 -15.92
N ASP A 281 -11.28 20.47 -16.01
CA ASP A 281 -10.39 20.93 -17.08
C ASP A 281 -8.95 20.43 -16.92
N GLY A 282 -8.55 19.90 -15.75
CA GLY A 282 -7.18 19.48 -15.46
C GLY A 282 -6.38 20.50 -14.64
N THR A 283 -6.93 21.68 -14.37
CA THR A 283 -6.26 22.65 -13.51
C THR A 283 -6.20 22.17 -12.06
N VAL A 284 -5.11 22.52 -11.37
CA VAL A 284 -4.95 22.28 -9.94
C VAL A 284 -4.75 23.59 -9.20
N VAL A 285 -5.27 23.63 -7.98
CA VAL A 285 -5.10 24.75 -7.06
C VAL A 285 -4.06 24.37 -6.02
N ASN A 286 -3.04 25.21 -5.86
CA ASN A 286 -2.16 25.13 -4.72
C ASN A 286 -1.79 26.54 -4.25
N HIS A 287 -1.46 26.69 -2.97
CA HIS A 287 -1.21 27.99 -2.35
C HIS A 287 -2.36 29.00 -2.60
N ASN A 288 -3.60 28.48 -2.72
CA ASN A 288 -4.83 29.24 -3.03
C ASN A 288 -4.92 29.84 -4.45
N ILE A 289 -4.10 29.40 -5.39
CA ILE A 289 -4.13 29.87 -6.79
C ILE A 289 -4.12 28.68 -7.77
N ILE A 290 -4.68 28.86 -8.97
CA ILE A 290 -4.43 27.96 -10.10
C ILE A 290 -2.94 28.04 -10.42
N HIS A 291 -2.27 26.90 -10.33
CA HIS A 291 -0.83 26.92 -10.20
C HIS A 291 -0.14 26.07 -11.28
N PRO A 292 0.34 26.69 -12.38
CA PRO A 292 1.03 26.01 -13.47
C PRO A 292 2.20 25.11 -13.02
N ASP A 293 3.05 25.55 -12.09
CA ASP A 293 4.13 24.69 -11.58
C ASP A 293 3.61 23.40 -10.92
N TYR A 294 2.52 23.46 -10.16
CA TYR A 294 1.94 22.27 -9.55
C TYR A 294 1.10 21.44 -10.54
N MET A 295 0.63 22.01 -11.66
CA MET A 295 0.11 21.21 -12.77
C MET A 295 1.22 20.29 -13.32
N THR A 296 2.44 20.81 -13.47
CA THR A 296 3.59 19.99 -13.93
C THR A 296 4.08 18.96 -12.92
N SER A 297 3.61 18.97 -11.66
CA SER A 297 3.90 17.91 -10.70
C SER A 297 3.32 16.55 -11.11
N ILE A 298 2.41 16.50 -12.10
CA ILE A 298 1.97 15.25 -12.72
C ILE A 298 3.14 14.47 -13.33
N THR A 299 4.23 15.16 -13.70
CA THR A 299 5.45 14.54 -14.21
C THR A 299 6.07 13.55 -13.22
N GLN A 300 5.68 13.55 -11.94
CA GLN A 300 6.14 12.55 -10.97
C GLN A 300 5.53 11.16 -11.20
N LEU A 301 4.39 11.06 -11.89
CA LEU A 301 3.85 9.79 -12.36
C LEU A 301 4.78 9.15 -13.41
N PHE A 302 5.50 9.97 -14.18
CA PHE A 302 6.41 9.56 -15.24
C PHE A 302 7.76 9.05 -14.71
N ASN A 303 7.94 8.99 -13.39
CA ASN A 303 9.00 8.17 -12.80
C ASN A 303 8.77 6.68 -13.09
N ALA A 304 7.52 6.26 -13.27
CA ALA A 304 7.16 4.87 -13.53
C ALA A 304 7.79 4.34 -14.83
N PRO A 305 7.52 4.92 -16.02
CA PRO A 305 8.14 4.42 -17.25
C PRO A 305 9.67 4.42 -17.19
N LEU A 306 10.28 5.39 -16.49
CA LEU A 306 11.74 5.43 -16.30
C LEU A 306 12.24 4.25 -15.45
N LEU A 307 11.61 4.00 -14.30
CA LEU A 307 12.04 2.97 -13.35
C LEU A 307 11.72 1.54 -13.82
N TYR A 308 10.50 1.30 -14.31
CA TYR A 308 10.09 -0.04 -14.75
C TYR A 308 10.84 -0.47 -16.00
N THR A 309 11.11 0.44 -16.96
CA THR A 309 11.92 0.11 -18.14
C THR A 309 13.36 -0.22 -17.75
N LEU A 310 13.98 0.54 -16.82
CA LEU A 310 15.30 0.21 -16.27
C LEU A 310 15.29 -1.17 -15.56
N ALA A 311 14.22 -1.50 -14.85
CA ALA A 311 14.04 -2.79 -14.19
C ALA A 311 13.65 -3.94 -15.14
N GLY A 312 13.51 -3.69 -16.46
CA GLY A 312 13.08 -4.70 -17.43
C GLY A 312 11.63 -5.16 -17.24
N LYS A 313 10.76 -4.30 -16.71
CA LYS A 313 9.35 -4.60 -16.36
C LYS A 313 8.38 -3.75 -17.19
N PRO A 314 7.17 -4.26 -17.47
CA PRO A 314 6.10 -3.45 -18.05
C PRO A 314 5.66 -2.32 -17.10
N THR A 315 5.39 -1.15 -17.68
CA THR A 315 4.98 0.05 -16.94
C THR A 315 3.47 0.06 -16.73
N PRO A 316 2.96 0.29 -15.51
CA PRO A 316 1.52 0.35 -15.26
C PRO A 316 0.84 1.54 -15.94
N GLU A 317 -0.19 1.31 -16.76
CA GLU A 317 -0.94 2.34 -17.50
C GLU A 317 -1.43 3.51 -16.63
N ALA A 318 -1.67 3.30 -15.33
CA ALA A 318 -2.10 4.33 -14.38
C ALA A 318 -1.23 5.61 -14.37
N PHE A 319 0.04 5.57 -14.79
CA PHE A 319 0.86 6.78 -14.86
C PHE A 319 0.34 7.81 -15.89
N LEU A 320 -0.42 7.37 -16.90
CA LEU A 320 -1.01 8.23 -17.93
C LEU A 320 -2.34 8.86 -17.49
N PHE A 321 -2.86 8.50 -16.31
CA PHE A 321 -4.21 8.87 -15.92
C PHE A 321 -4.38 10.41 -15.82
N ASN A 322 -5.23 10.95 -16.68
CA ASN A 322 -5.50 12.39 -16.89
C ASN A 322 -4.29 13.25 -17.29
N ALA A 323 -3.17 12.65 -17.68
CA ALA A 323 -2.01 13.41 -18.16
C ALA A 323 -2.32 14.19 -19.44
N ASP A 324 -3.16 13.62 -20.30
CA ASP A 324 -3.68 14.26 -21.51
C ASP A 324 -4.50 15.51 -21.21
N VAL A 325 -5.38 15.45 -20.22
CA VAL A 325 -6.23 16.57 -19.80
C VAL A 325 -5.39 17.69 -19.13
N VAL A 326 -4.43 17.33 -18.29
CA VAL A 326 -3.54 18.32 -17.67
C VAL A 326 -2.66 18.99 -18.72
N TYR A 327 -2.15 18.24 -19.69
CA TYR A 327 -1.33 18.79 -20.77
C TYR A 327 -2.14 19.69 -21.69
N ASP A 328 -3.36 19.29 -22.07
CA ASP A 328 -4.32 20.13 -22.80
C ASP A 328 -4.58 21.46 -22.07
N SER A 329 -4.75 21.41 -20.74
CA SER A 329 -4.88 22.62 -19.93
C SER A 329 -3.67 23.56 -19.98
N LEU A 330 -2.45 23.04 -20.09
CA LEU A 330 -1.26 23.88 -20.22
C LEU A 330 -1.21 24.56 -21.60
N VAL A 331 -1.61 23.84 -22.65
CA VAL A 331 -1.48 24.28 -24.04
C VAL A 331 -2.65 25.17 -24.46
N ASP A 332 -3.90 24.74 -24.21
CA ASP A 332 -5.08 25.28 -24.90
C ASP A 332 -6.13 25.91 -23.98
N LEU A 333 -6.06 25.70 -22.66
CA LEU A 333 -7.05 26.31 -21.75
C LEU A 333 -6.83 27.82 -21.67
N ASN A 334 -7.80 28.57 -22.23
CA ASN A 334 -7.74 30.02 -22.30
C ASN A 334 -8.34 30.68 -21.04
N PHE A 335 -7.51 31.44 -20.33
CA PHE A 335 -7.86 32.22 -19.16
C PHE A 335 -8.17 33.67 -19.55
N ALA A 336 -9.45 34.01 -19.70
CA ALA A 336 -9.86 35.38 -20.06
C ALA A 336 -9.59 36.39 -18.92
N SER A 337 -9.02 37.54 -19.26
CA SER A 337 -8.84 38.68 -18.35
C SER A 337 -9.97 39.70 -18.57
N PRO A 338 -10.78 40.05 -17.55
CA PRO A 338 -10.86 39.55 -16.17
C PRO A 338 -11.68 38.24 -16.03
N PRO A 339 -11.56 37.47 -14.91
CA PRO A 339 -10.91 37.81 -13.63
C PRO A 339 -9.43 37.44 -13.54
N TYR A 340 -8.86 36.75 -14.53
CA TYR A 340 -7.44 36.40 -14.57
C TYR A 340 -6.56 37.61 -14.94
N GLY A 341 -5.26 37.54 -14.65
CA GLY A 341 -4.34 38.66 -14.85
C GLY A 341 -4.21 39.10 -16.32
N SER A 342 -4.12 40.40 -16.59
CA SER A 342 -3.92 40.92 -17.95
C SER A 342 -2.60 40.41 -18.56
N PRO A 343 -2.55 40.04 -19.87
CA PRO A 343 -3.59 40.21 -20.88
C PRO A 343 -4.66 39.09 -20.94
N GLY A 344 -4.55 38.05 -20.12
CA GLY A 344 -5.24 36.78 -20.34
C GLY A 344 -4.56 35.93 -21.41
N GLY A 345 -5.05 34.70 -21.61
CA GLY A 345 -4.52 33.76 -22.61
C GLY A 345 -4.33 32.35 -22.07
N THR A 346 -3.64 31.52 -22.84
CA THR A 346 -3.21 30.17 -22.47
C THR A 346 -1.96 30.20 -21.59
N ILE A 347 -1.71 29.14 -20.83
CA ILE A 347 -0.50 29.05 -19.98
C ILE A 347 0.75 28.99 -20.86
N TYR A 348 0.74 28.19 -21.92
CA TYR A 348 1.78 28.22 -22.96
C TYR A 348 1.49 29.32 -23.96
N VAL A 349 2.43 30.24 -24.12
CA VAL A 349 2.30 31.36 -25.06
C VAL A 349 2.97 30.97 -26.39
N ASP A 350 2.17 30.91 -27.44
CA ASP A 350 2.55 30.56 -28.81
C ASP A 350 3.91 31.11 -29.25
N ASP A 351 4.67 30.24 -29.92
CA ASP A 351 5.99 30.51 -30.51
C ASP A 351 7.03 31.09 -29.51
N SER A 352 6.86 30.84 -28.21
CA SER A 352 7.75 31.35 -27.16
C SER A 352 7.97 30.36 -26.01
N SER A 353 8.96 30.64 -25.16
CA SER A 353 9.19 29.93 -23.89
C SER A 353 8.43 30.54 -22.70
N THR A 354 7.53 31.49 -22.98
CA THR A 354 6.84 32.27 -21.96
C THR A 354 5.73 31.44 -21.33
N ILE A 355 5.70 31.43 -20.00
CA ILE A 355 4.63 30.83 -19.21
C ILE A 355 3.77 31.96 -18.66
N TYR A 356 2.48 31.96 -19.04
CA TYR A 356 1.49 32.85 -18.46
C TYR A 356 0.91 32.22 -17.18
N TYR A 357 0.91 32.99 -16.10
CA TYR A 357 0.41 32.58 -14.80
C TYR A 357 -0.92 33.28 -14.50
N PRO A 358 -2.08 32.61 -14.68
CA PRO A 358 -3.39 33.26 -14.67
C PRO A 358 -3.74 33.98 -13.36
N GLN A 359 -3.18 33.51 -12.25
CA GLN A 359 -3.36 34.09 -10.92
C GLN A 359 -2.02 34.45 -10.25
N GLY A 360 -0.95 34.61 -11.03
CA GLY A 360 0.41 34.86 -10.54
C GLY A 360 1.16 33.58 -10.17
N ASN A 361 2.41 33.74 -9.69
CA ASN A 361 3.25 32.66 -9.18
C ASN A 361 4.05 33.15 -7.97
N ASP A 362 4.15 32.35 -6.92
CA ASP A 362 4.89 32.69 -5.70
C ASP A 362 6.29 32.07 -5.63
N TRP A 363 6.62 31.16 -6.55
CA TRP A 363 7.99 30.67 -6.74
C TRP A 363 8.87 31.57 -7.60
N GLY A 364 8.30 32.50 -8.36
CA GLY A 364 9.01 33.30 -9.37
C GLY A 364 8.69 32.84 -10.79
N THR A 365 8.87 33.71 -11.77
CA THR A 365 8.34 33.50 -13.13
C THR A 365 9.36 32.90 -14.08
N MET A 366 10.55 32.53 -13.61
CA MET A 366 11.65 32.08 -14.46
C MET A 366 11.85 30.56 -14.54
N ARG A 367 10.99 29.77 -13.89
CA ARG A 367 11.07 28.30 -13.91
C ARG A 367 10.64 27.73 -15.26
N ARG A 368 11.56 27.06 -15.97
CA ARG A 368 11.32 26.45 -17.29
C ARG A 368 11.58 24.94 -17.37
N MET A 369 12.44 24.39 -16.52
CA MET A 369 12.92 23.01 -16.68
C MET A 369 11.82 21.95 -16.49
N GLN A 370 10.86 22.19 -15.61
CA GLN A 370 9.68 21.34 -15.42
C GLN A 370 8.74 21.35 -16.62
N PHE A 371 8.63 22.49 -17.31
CA PHE A 371 7.83 22.60 -18.53
C PHE A 371 8.51 21.88 -19.70
N ALA A 372 9.83 22.07 -19.88
CA ALA A 372 10.60 21.27 -20.83
C ALA A 372 10.45 19.76 -20.55
N PHE A 373 10.51 19.35 -19.29
CA PHE A 373 10.36 17.93 -18.95
C PHE A 373 8.96 17.39 -19.24
N ILE A 374 7.87 18.10 -18.91
CA ILE A 374 6.53 17.62 -19.24
C ILE A 374 6.35 17.52 -20.75
N ASP A 375 6.85 18.47 -21.54
CA ASP A 375 6.81 18.43 -23.00
C ASP A 375 7.55 17.20 -23.57
N ALA A 376 8.75 16.93 -23.05
CA ALA A 376 9.53 15.76 -23.43
C ALA A 376 8.79 14.46 -23.12
N THR A 377 8.16 14.36 -21.95
CA THR A 377 7.35 13.19 -21.59
C THR A 377 6.07 13.08 -22.42
N ALA A 378 5.45 14.20 -22.77
CA ALA A 378 4.25 14.25 -23.61
C ALA A 378 4.54 13.68 -25.00
N ALA A 379 5.66 14.11 -25.60
CA ALA A 379 6.15 13.57 -26.87
C ALA A 379 6.58 12.10 -26.77
N ALA A 380 7.26 11.72 -25.69
CA ALA A 380 7.80 10.36 -25.52
C ALA A 380 6.70 9.31 -25.28
N PHE A 381 5.69 9.64 -24.48
CA PHE A 381 4.66 8.69 -24.04
C PHE A 381 3.29 8.92 -24.68
N GLY A 382 3.15 9.96 -25.52
CA GLY A 382 2.01 10.15 -26.42
C GLY A 382 0.72 10.57 -25.71
N PHE A 383 0.79 11.35 -24.63
CA PHE A 383 -0.39 11.89 -23.96
C PHE A 383 -0.78 13.29 -24.42
N ASP A 384 -0.08 13.88 -25.39
CA ASP A 384 -0.41 15.19 -25.98
C ASP A 384 -1.54 15.12 -27.02
N THR A 385 -2.40 14.10 -26.98
CA THR A 385 -3.40 13.83 -28.03
C THR A 385 -4.53 14.85 -28.09
N LEU A 386 -4.86 15.48 -26.96
CA LEU A 386 -5.90 16.50 -26.87
C LEU A 386 -5.39 17.88 -27.27
N ALA A 387 -4.12 18.18 -26.95
CA ALA A 387 -3.50 19.46 -27.22
C ALA A 387 -3.34 19.76 -28.72
N SER A 388 -3.55 21.03 -29.07
CA SER A 388 -3.43 21.59 -30.42
C SER A 388 -1.99 21.50 -30.95
N GLN A 389 -1.01 21.66 -30.05
CA GLN A 389 0.41 21.52 -30.33
C GLN A 389 1.02 20.43 -29.45
N LYS A 390 1.94 19.67 -30.05
CA LYS A 390 2.58 18.49 -29.45
C LYS A 390 3.73 18.86 -28.52
N GLY A 391 4.09 17.93 -27.62
CA GLY A 391 5.27 18.11 -26.76
C GLY A 391 6.55 18.38 -27.55
N SER A 392 6.71 17.73 -28.71
CA SER A 392 7.86 17.94 -29.59
C SER A 392 7.95 19.35 -30.17
N TYR A 393 6.85 20.11 -30.19
CA TYR A 393 6.83 21.51 -30.60
C TYR A 393 7.25 22.44 -29.45
N TRP A 394 6.76 22.21 -28.23
CA TRP A 394 7.01 23.08 -27.06
C TRP A 394 8.37 22.86 -26.40
N GLU A 395 8.82 21.61 -26.30
CA GLU A 395 10.04 21.24 -25.58
C GLU A 395 11.27 22.06 -26.03
N PRO A 396 11.51 22.28 -27.35
CA PRO A 396 12.63 23.09 -27.80
C PRO A 396 12.64 24.53 -27.25
N TYR A 397 11.49 25.17 -27.08
CA TYR A 397 11.41 26.54 -26.57
C TYR A 397 11.75 26.58 -25.08
N HIS A 398 11.11 25.71 -24.29
CA HIS A 398 11.35 25.66 -22.85
C HIS A 398 12.77 25.21 -22.52
N ALA A 399 13.27 24.16 -23.16
CA ALA A 399 14.64 23.68 -22.96
C ALA A 399 15.68 24.72 -23.41
N GLN A 400 15.46 25.41 -24.53
CA GLN A 400 16.38 26.46 -24.97
C GLN A 400 16.44 27.60 -23.98
N MET A 401 15.31 27.99 -23.38
CA MET A 401 15.30 29.04 -22.36
C MET A 401 16.11 28.67 -21.11
N VAL A 402 16.06 27.42 -20.64
CA VAL A 402 16.92 26.99 -19.51
C VAL A 402 18.40 27.04 -19.91
N LEU A 403 18.74 26.60 -21.14
CA LEU A 403 20.11 26.66 -21.63
C LEU A 403 20.61 28.11 -21.79
N ASP A 404 19.77 29.02 -22.27
CA ASP A 404 20.08 30.44 -22.39
C ASP A 404 20.30 31.06 -21.01
N MET A 405 19.53 30.65 -20.01
CA MET A 405 19.73 31.03 -18.61
C MET A 405 21.10 30.57 -18.09
N GLN A 406 21.48 29.31 -18.33
CA GLN A 406 22.80 28.79 -17.94
C GLN A 406 23.97 29.40 -18.71
N ASN A 407 23.72 29.94 -19.91
CA ASN A 407 24.74 30.57 -20.76
C ASN A 407 24.84 32.09 -20.56
N ARG A 408 24.14 32.66 -19.58
CA ARG A 408 24.24 34.09 -19.25
C ARG A 408 25.68 34.48 -18.93
N ALA A 409 26.03 35.71 -19.26
CA ALA A 409 27.34 36.25 -18.90
C ALA A 409 27.55 36.17 -17.38
N GLY A 410 28.59 35.45 -16.94
CA GLY A 410 28.89 35.22 -15.52
C GLY A 410 28.56 33.81 -15.03
N HIS A 411 27.73 33.04 -15.74
CA HIS A 411 27.31 31.68 -15.37
C HIS A 411 28.34 30.63 -15.81
N THR A 412 29.63 30.92 -15.59
CA THR A 412 30.74 30.10 -16.10
C THR A 412 30.83 28.71 -15.47
N ASP A 413 30.19 28.50 -14.32
CA ASP A 413 30.07 27.23 -13.62
C ASP A 413 28.79 26.46 -13.97
N GLY A 414 27.90 27.02 -14.81
CA GLY A 414 26.70 26.35 -15.32
C GLY A 414 25.46 26.42 -14.43
N HIS A 415 25.44 27.28 -13.40
CA HIS A 415 24.20 27.57 -12.67
C HIS A 415 23.16 28.24 -13.59
N THR A 416 21.90 28.22 -13.17
CA THR A 416 20.74 28.58 -14.00
C THR A 416 20.16 29.94 -13.64
N TYR A 417 20.05 30.24 -12.34
CA TYR A 417 19.33 31.42 -11.86
C TYR A 417 20.29 32.52 -11.40
N GLU A 418 20.12 33.73 -11.93
CA GLU A 418 20.93 34.91 -11.56
C GLU A 418 20.53 35.43 -10.17
N ALA A 419 19.23 35.48 -9.89
CA ALA A 419 18.69 36.05 -8.66
C ALA A 419 17.66 35.13 -8.01
N ALA A 420 17.59 35.16 -6.68
CA ALA A 420 16.60 34.38 -5.92
C ALA A 420 15.13 34.76 -6.22
N ALA A 421 14.86 35.90 -6.85
CA ALA A 421 13.51 36.27 -7.29
C ALA A 421 13.09 35.56 -8.59
N GLU A 422 14.04 35.01 -9.34
CA GLU A 422 13.75 34.22 -10.54
C GLU A 422 13.21 32.82 -10.19
N ASP A 423 13.72 32.22 -9.11
CA ASP A 423 13.14 31.09 -8.38
C ASP A 423 13.47 31.21 -6.88
N THR A 424 12.44 31.37 -6.03
CA THR A 424 12.57 31.57 -4.59
C THR A 424 12.92 30.27 -3.84
N TYR A 425 12.81 29.11 -4.50
CA TYR A 425 13.15 27.83 -3.92
C TYR A 425 14.64 27.72 -3.58
N ALA A 426 14.96 27.35 -2.34
CA ALA A 426 16.34 27.30 -1.87
C ALA A 426 17.21 26.26 -2.60
N GLY A 427 16.60 25.19 -3.13
CA GLY A 427 17.27 24.12 -3.89
C GLY A 427 17.04 24.18 -5.40
N ARG A 428 16.85 25.39 -5.96
CA ARG A 428 16.48 25.61 -7.37
C ARG A 428 17.46 25.05 -8.39
N GLU A 429 18.76 25.06 -8.11
CA GLU A 429 19.76 24.54 -9.06
C GLU A 429 19.74 23.02 -9.09
N GLU A 430 19.65 22.41 -7.91
CA GLU A 430 19.54 20.96 -7.73
C GLU A 430 18.20 20.45 -8.31
N TRP A 431 17.15 21.26 -8.19
CA TRP A 431 15.85 21.03 -8.82
C TRP A 431 15.96 21.03 -10.36
N VAL A 432 16.70 21.97 -10.97
CA VAL A 432 17.00 21.92 -12.41
C VAL A 432 17.76 20.64 -12.76
N ALA A 433 18.77 20.29 -11.98
CA ALA A 433 19.61 19.11 -12.22
C ALA A 433 18.79 17.81 -12.26
N GLN A 434 17.87 17.58 -11.29
CA GLN A 434 17.05 16.36 -11.31
C GLN A 434 16.10 16.30 -12.51
N PHE A 435 15.56 17.44 -12.98
CA PHE A 435 14.66 17.46 -14.13
C PHE A 435 15.43 17.30 -15.43
N ALA A 436 16.57 17.96 -15.61
CA ALA A 436 17.45 17.75 -16.75
C ALA A 436 17.94 16.30 -16.85
N GLY A 437 18.25 15.69 -15.70
CA GLY A 437 18.59 14.27 -15.61
C GLY A 437 17.45 13.37 -16.08
N ARG A 438 16.23 13.56 -15.54
CA ARG A 438 15.06 12.75 -15.89
C ARG A 438 14.63 12.96 -17.35
N ASP A 439 14.72 14.19 -17.87
CA ASP A 439 14.46 14.51 -19.27
C ASP A 439 15.43 13.77 -20.20
N TYR A 440 16.73 13.87 -19.92
CA TYR A 440 17.73 13.13 -20.68
C TYR A 440 17.49 11.61 -20.60
N LEU A 441 17.14 11.08 -19.42
CA LEU A 441 16.83 9.67 -19.24
C LEU A 441 15.61 9.24 -20.08
N THR A 442 14.55 10.06 -20.15
CA THR A 442 13.39 9.82 -21.03
C THR A 442 13.86 9.67 -22.48
N LYS A 443 14.65 10.61 -22.98
CA LYS A 443 15.14 10.59 -24.38
C LYS A 443 16.05 9.40 -24.65
N TRP A 444 17.00 9.15 -23.75
CA TRP A 444 17.90 8.00 -23.83
C TRP A 444 17.12 6.68 -23.86
N MET A 445 16.09 6.56 -23.00
CA MET A 445 15.27 5.37 -22.85
C MET A 445 14.41 5.08 -24.07
N MET A 446 13.80 6.11 -24.67
CA MET A 446 13.01 5.94 -25.90
C MET A 446 13.87 5.39 -27.04
N GLY A 447 15.15 5.81 -27.12
CA GLY A 447 16.12 5.24 -28.06
C GLY A 447 16.42 3.75 -27.84
N GLN A 448 16.23 3.23 -26.62
CA GLN A 448 16.46 1.81 -26.30
C GLN A 448 15.34 0.89 -26.78
N ASN A 449 14.15 1.45 -27.10
CA ASN A 449 12.98 0.71 -27.57
C ASN A 449 12.57 -0.48 -26.68
N LYS A 450 12.63 -0.29 -25.36
CA LYS A 450 12.28 -1.30 -24.34
C LYS A 450 11.06 -0.95 -23.49
N TYR A 451 10.57 0.29 -23.60
CA TYR A 451 9.38 0.72 -22.88
C TYR A 451 8.17 -0.10 -23.34
N THR A 452 7.43 -0.64 -22.36
CA THR A 452 6.19 -1.38 -22.59
C THR A 452 5.15 -0.98 -21.56
N LEU A 453 3.88 -1.03 -21.95
CA LEU A 453 2.72 -0.75 -21.11
C LEU A 453 2.06 -2.04 -20.63
N THR A 454 1.44 -1.98 -19.47
CA THR A 454 0.53 -3.02 -18.99
C THR A 454 -0.66 -2.42 -18.27
N ASN A 455 -1.84 -3.00 -18.50
CA ASN A 455 -3.04 -2.77 -17.70
C ASN A 455 -3.38 -4.00 -16.84
N GLN A 456 -2.40 -4.87 -16.59
CA GLN A 456 -2.62 -6.06 -15.79
C GLN A 456 -3.14 -5.69 -14.40
N ALA A 457 -4.04 -6.52 -13.87
CA ALA A 457 -4.49 -6.38 -12.50
C ALA A 457 -3.31 -6.67 -11.56
N TYR A 458 -3.17 -5.81 -10.56
CA TYR A 458 -2.29 -6.05 -9.42
C TYR A 458 -3.17 -6.33 -8.21
N PRO A 459 -3.83 -7.50 -8.16
CA PRO A 459 -4.47 -7.88 -6.92
C PRO A 459 -3.36 -7.85 -5.89
N VAL A 460 -3.58 -7.11 -4.80
CA VAL A 460 -2.91 -7.49 -3.57
C VAL A 460 -3.29 -8.96 -3.42
N PRO A 461 -2.35 -9.94 -3.38
CA PRO A 461 -2.63 -11.22 -2.77
C PRO A 461 -3.29 -10.79 -1.49
N SER A 462 -4.60 -11.01 -1.39
CA SER A 462 -5.38 -10.57 -0.25
C SER A 462 -4.49 -10.86 0.95
N ALA A 463 -4.08 -9.85 1.72
CA ALA A 463 -2.89 -9.97 2.55
C ALA A 463 -2.97 -11.27 3.36
N PRO A 464 -2.19 -12.33 3.03
CA PRO A 464 -2.74 -13.70 2.88
C PRO A 464 -4.14 -13.80 3.50
N ALA A 465 -5.25 -13.47 2.80
CA ALA A 465 -6.33 -12.65 3.40
C ALA A 465 -6.48 -13.02 4.85
N PRO A 466 -6.22 -12.11 5.80
CA PRO A 466 -5.55 -12.55 6.99
C PRO A 466 -6.45 -13.61 7.59
N GLY A 467 -5.84 -14.66 8.12
CA GLY A 467 -6.60 -15.54 8.97
C GLY A 467 -7.07 -14.73 10.16
N ASP A 468 -8.11 -13.90 10.00
CA ASP A 468 -7.89 -12.46 10.26
C ASP A 468 -7.40 -12.27 11.68
N PRO A 469 -6.14 -11.82 11.90
CA PRO A 469 -5.77 -11.52 13.24
C PRO A 469 -6.68 -10.40 13.71
N PHE A 470 -7.34 -10.61 14.85
CA PHE A 470 -7.85 -9.48 15.62
C PHE A 470 -6.64 -8.59 15.91
N ASN A 471 -6.58 -7.46 15.22
CA ASN A 471 -5.40 -6.59 15.20
C ASN A 471 -5.66 -5.36 16.07
N TYR A 472 -4.77 -5.11 17.02
CA TYR A 472 -4.81 -3.90 17.84
C TYR A 472 -3.44 -3.21 17.78
N SER A 473 -3.37 -2.14 17.00
CA SER A 473 -2.20 -1.24 16.96
C SER A 473 -2.33 -0.05 17.90
N PHE A 474 -3.53 0.25 18.41
CA PHE A 474 -3.83 1.38 19.30
C PHE A 474 -3.51 2.78 18.74
N GLU A 475 -3.12 2.89 17.46
CA GLU A 475 -2.77 4.15 16.81
C GLU A 475 -3.95 5.12 16.66
N ASP A 476 -5.17 4.60 16.66
CA ASP A 476 -6.41 5.38 16.73
C ASP A 476 -6.58 6.10 18.09
N GLY A 477 -5.76 5.78 19.09
CA GLY A 477 -5.84 6.31 20.45
C GLY A 477 -6.89 5.63 21.32
N THR A 478 -7.45 4.50 20.89
CA THR A 478 -8.51 3.79 21.62
C THR A 478 -8.10 2.35 21.94
N ALA A 479 -8.62 1.82 23.05
CA ALA A 479 -8.51 0.40 23.38
C ALA A 479 -9.87 -0.30 23.16
N GLY A 480 -10.49 -0.05 22.00
CA GLY A 480 -11.82 -0.59 21.68
C GLY A 480 -11.90 -2.11 21.95
N GLY A 481 -12.92 -2.53 22.71
CA GLY A 481 -13.17 -3.93 23.08
C GLY A 481 -12.34 -4.46 24.27
N TRP A 482 -11.25 -3.79 24.66
CA TRP A 482 -10.45 -4.21 25.82
C TRP A 482 -11.15 -3.90 27.13
N THR A 483 -11.18 -4.89 28.01
CA THR A 483 -11.78 -4.78 29.35
C THR A 483 -10.70 -5.00 30.41
N PRO A 484 -10.28 -3.94 31.14
CA PRO A 484 -9.47 -4.09 32.34
C PRO A 484 -10.24 -4.88 33.41
N VAL A 485 -9.72 -6.04 33.80
CA VAL A 485 -10.23 -6.80 34.95
C VAL A 485 -9.74 -6.16 36.24
N ASN A 486 -8.48 -5.73 36.25
CA ASN A 486 -7.85 -4.96 37.34
C ASN A 486 -6.58 -4.23 36.82
N GLY A 487 -6.01 -3.38 37.67
CA GLY A 487 -4.91 -2.49 37.30
C GLY A 487 -5.37 -1.20 36.62
N THR A 488 -4.41 -0.44 36.10
CA THR A 488 -4.68 0.82 35.41
C THR A 488 -4.14 0.73 33.99
N TRP A 489 -5.03 0.78 33.01
CA TRP A 489 -4.72 0.56 31.59
C TRP A 489 -5.23 1.71 30.73
N ASN A 490 -4.36 2.30 29.91
CA ASN A 490 -4.73 3.41 29.02
C ASN A 490 -3.93 3.35 27.72
N VAL A 491 -4.50 3.81 26.62
CA VAL A 491 -3.72 4.08 25.41
C VAL A 491 -2.95 5.39 25.59
N VAL A 492 -1.64 5.34 25.44
CA VAL A 492 -0.76 6.50 25.60
C VAL A 492 0.29 6.52 24.50
N THR A 493 0.83 7.70 24.21
CA THR A 493 2.01 7.82 23.35
C THR A 493 3.26 7.32 24.08
N ASP A 494 4.01 6.39 23.48
CA ASP A 494 5.32 5.91 23.96
C ASP A 494 6.34 5.98 22.82
N GLY A 495 7.14 7.05 22.79
CA GLY A 495 8.03 7.34 21.67
C GLY A 495 7.25 7.80 20.44
N ALA A 496 7.35 7.06 19.33
CA ALA A 496 6.73 7.40 18.06
C ALA A 496 5.39 6.67 17.77
N SER A 497 4.99 5.73 18.64
CA SER A 497 3.72 4.98 18.52
C SER A 497 2.79 5.26 19.70
N LYS A 498 1.53 4.87 19.56
CA LYS A 498 0.60 4.76 20.68
C LYS A 498 0.53 3.30 21.12
N VAL A 499 0.50 3.09 22.43
CA VAL A 499 0.57 1.75 23.03
C VAL A 499 -0.49 1.60 24.10
N TYR A 500 -0.99 0.39 24.30
CA TYR A 500 -1.84 0.07 25.43
C TYR A 500 -0.98 -0.18 26.67
N LYS A 501 -0.97 0.78 27.59
CA LYS A 501 -0.04 0.82 28.72
C LYS A 501 -0.73 0.52 30.04
N GLN A 502 -0.13 -0.39 30.78
CA GLN A 502 -0.42 -0.64 32.19
C GLN A 502 0.52 0.21 33.06
N THR A 503 0.00 0.83 34.13
CA THR A 503 0.79 1.72 35.01
C THR A 503 0.81 1.34 36.50
N ALA A 504 0.11 0.31 36.95
CA ALA A 504 0.16 -0.09 38.36
C ALA A 504 1.45 -0.88 38.68
N THR A 505 2.14 -0.48 39.74
CA THR A 505 3.46 -1.03 40.13
C THR A 505 3.38 -2.12 41.19
N SER A 506 2.18 -2.48 41.65
CA SER A 506 1.97 -3.51 42.67
C SER A 506 0.78 -4.41 42.36
N GLY A 507 0.90 -5.66 42.77
CA GLY A 507 -0.13 -6.68 42.56
C GLY A 507 -0.20 -7.21 41.13
N GLU A 508 -1.26 -7.96 40.87
CA GLU A 508 -1.63 -8.45 39.54
C GLU A 508 -2.44 -7.40 38.80
N SER A 509 -2.14 -7.21 37.51
CA SER A 509 -2.96 -6.43 36.59
C SER A 509 -3.28 -7.27 35.36
N LEU A 510 -4.53 -7.21 34.90
CA LEU A 510 -5.06 -8.04 33.84
C LEU A 510 -6.06 -7.24 32.99
N SER A 511 -5.92 -7.32 31.67
CA SER A 511 -6.88 -6.79 30.70
C SER A 511 -7.11 -7.82 29.60
N VAL A 512 -8.36 -7.98 29.16
CA VAL A 512 -8.78 -9.04 28.24
C VAL A 512 -9.64 -8.51 27.11
N VAL A 513 -9.65 -9.22 25.98
CA VAL A 513 -10.50 -8.95 24.81
C VAL A 513 -10.73 -10.25 24.03
N GLY A 514 -11.81 -10.31 23.26
CA GLY A 514 -12.10 -11.42 22.37
C GLY A 514 -13.27 -12.27 22.83
N ASP A 515 -13.43 -13.39 22.13
CA ASP A 515 -14.56 -14.30 22.22
C ASP A 515 -14.21 -15.51 23.10
N SER A 516 -15.00 -15.74 24.13
CA SER A 516 -14.73 -16.75 25.17
C SER A 516 -15.07 -18.17 24.73
N SER A 517 -16.09 -18.31 23.89
CA SER A 517 -16.63 -19.60 23.47
C SER A 517 -16.01 -20.10 22.16
N ALA A 518 -15.60 -19.15 21.28
CA ALA A 518 -15.21 -19.49 19.92
C ALA A 518 -13.71 -19.77 19.73
N TRP A 519 -12.85 -19.16 20.53
CA TRP A 519 -11.41 -19.21 20.32
C TRP A 519 -10.78 -20.43 20.99
N ARG A 520 -10.53 -21.47 20.20
CA ARG A 520 -9.95 -22.76 20.64
C ARG A 520 -8.50 -22.92 20.22
N ASN A 521 -8.29 -22.95 18.91
CA ASN A 521 -6.98 -23.06 18.30
C ASN A 521 -6.62 -21.72 17.65
N TYR A 522 -5.57 -21.09 18.14
CA TYR A 522 -5.11 -19.82 17.63
C TYR A 522 -3.67 -19.51 18.05
N SER A 523 -3.08 -18.53 17.38
CA SER A 523 -1.86 -17.88 17.86
C SER A 523 -2.14 -16.44 18.26
N LEU A 524 -1.71 -16.05 19.45
CA LEU A 524 -1.66 -14.66 19.92
C LEU A 524 -0.22 -14.16 19.81
N GLU A 525 -0.01 -13.04 19.15
CA GLU A 525 1.27 -12.34 19.08
C GLU A 525 1.09 -10.88 19.54
N ALA A 526 2.06 -10.34 20.28
CA ALA A 526 2.07 -8.94 20.69
C ALA A 526 3.49 -8.46 20.99
N THR A 527 3.75 -7.18 20.77
CA THR A 527 4.97 -6.50 21.23
C THR A 527 4.78 -6.06 22.68
N VAL A 528 5.67 -6.49 23.57
CA VAL A 528 5.62 -6.22 25.02
C VAL A 528 6.91 -5.56 25.46
N LYS A 529 6.82 -4.42 26.15
CA LYS A 529 7.95 -3.73 26.77
C LYS A 529 7.74 -3.65 28.28
N LEU A 530 8.75 -4.07 29.05
CA LEU A 530 8.76 -4.03 30.52
C LEU A 530 9.62 -2.83 30.97
N TYR A 531 9.18 -2.04 31.96
CA TYR A 531 9.93 -0.84 32.36
C TYR A 531 10.64 -0.95 33.72
N ASP A 532 10.05 -1.63 34.71
CA ASP A 532 10.60 -1.65 36.07
C ASP A 532 11.64 -2.76 36.24
N SER A 533 12.81 -2.42 36.80
CA SER A 533 13.97 -3.30 36.94
C SER A 533 14.01 -4.10 38.26
N ILE A 534 12.87 -4.19 38.96
CA ILE A 534 12.77 -4.94 40.23
C ILE A 534 12.78 -6.45 39.93
N ALA A 535 13.57 -7.21 40.69
CA ALA A 535 13.69 -8.65 40.51
C ALA A 535 12.34 -9.37 40.69
N ASN A 536 12.05 -10.33 39.81
CA ASN A 536 10.83 -11.15 39.74
C ASN A 536 9.56 -10.44 39.25
N ASN A 537 9.66 -9.16 38.86
CA ASN A 537 8.61 -8.52 38.07
C ASN A 537 8.44 -9.25 36.74
N ALA A 538 7.20 -9.31 36.25
CA ALA A 538 6.90 -10.03 35.01
C ALA A 538 5.72 -9.45 34.25
N SER A 539 5.79 -9.55 32.92
CA SER A 539 4.70 -9.19 32.01
C SER A 539 4.62 -10.18 30.87
N GLY A 540 3.41 -10.38 30.34
CA GLY A 540 3.19 -11.38 29.31
C GLY A 540 1.81 -11.33 28.68
N ILE A 541 1.63 -12.27 27.76
CA ILE A 541 0.41 -12.50 27.01
C ILE A 541 -0.39 -13.66 27.62
N VAL A 542 -1.71 -13.51 27.63
CA VAL A 542 -2.67 -14.47 28.17
C VAL A 542 -3.44 -15.10 27.02
N GLY A 543 -3.51 -16.42 27.02
CA GLY A 543 -4.26 -17.21 26.05
C GLY A 543 -5.26 -18.14 26.72
N ARG A 544 -6.35 -18.44 26.01
CA ARG A 544 -7.50 -19.21 26.47
C ARG A 544 -8.01 -18.72 27.82
N TYR A 545 -8.22 -17.41 27.94
CA TYR A 545 -8.84 -16.83 29.12
C TYR A 545 -10.33 -17.17 29.16
N ALA A 546 -10.68 -18.15 30.00
CA ALA A 546 -12.08 -18.49 30.26
C ALA A 546 -12.66 -17.56 31.35
N ASP A 547 -11.91 -17.39 32.43
CA ASP A 547 -12.24 -16.52 33.56
C ASP A 547 -10.96 -16.17 34.35
N ASN A 548 -11.11 -15.42 35.44
CA ASN A 548 -9.97 -14.93 36.23
C ASN A 548 -9.16 -16.05 36.90
N ASP A 549 -9.72 -17.25 37.01
CA ASP A 549 -9.11 -18.41 37.66
C ASP A 549 -8.62 -19.47 36.68
N ASN A 550 -8.90 -19.31 35.37
CA ASN A 550 -8.61 -20.29 34.33
C ASN A 550 -8.05 -19.64 33.04
N TYR A 551 -6.72 -19.66 32.86
CA TYR A 551 -6.05 -19.26 31.61
C TYR A 551 -4.61 -19.79 31.47
N TYR A 552 -4.03 -19.73 30.26
CA TYR A 552 -2.59 -19.89 30.05
C TYR A 552 -1.88 -18.53 30.00
N LEU A 553 -0.66 -18.47 30.52
CA LEU A 553 0.15 -17.26 30.58
C LEU A 553 1.55 -17.54 30.05
N PHE A 554 1.95 -16.82 29.01
CA PHE A 554 3.33 -16.79 28.54
C PHE A 554 3.95 -15.42 28.84
N ARG A 555 5.00 -15.41 29.67
CA ARG A 555 5.55 -14.17 30.24
C ARG A 555 7.07 -14.13 30.24
N LEU A 556 7.60 -12.91 30.31
CA LEU A 556 8.99 -12.62 30.61
C LEU A 556 9.15 -12.15 32.05
N THR A 557 10.22 -12.58 32.72
CA THR A 557 10.62 -12.05 34.04
C THR A 557 11.83 -11.14 33.90
N THR A 558 11.94 -10.12 34.75
CA THR A 558 13.12 -9.24 34.83
C THR A 558 14.39 -9.97 35.27
N THR A 559 14.25 -11.18 35.83
CA THR A 559 15.36 -12.09 36.17
C THR A 559 15.86 -12.92 34.99
N GLY A 560 15.35 -12.70 33.76
CA GLY A 560 15.88 -13.33 32.55
C GLY A 560 15.30 -14.71 32.26
N LYS A 561 13.97 -14.87 32.37
CA LYS A 561 13.29 -16.11 32.01
C LYS A 561 12.08 -15.86 31.12
N ALA A 562 11.88 -16.73 30.13
CA ALA A 562 10.61 -16.93 29.46
C ALA A 562 9.89 -18.09 30.14
N GLN A 563 8.65 -17.90 30.57
CA GLN A 563 7.90 -18.89 31.36
C GLN A 563 6.50 -19.10 30.79
N LEU A 564 6.07 -20.37 30.70
CA LEU A 564 4.71 -20.78 30.37
C LEU A 564 4.03 -21.35 31.60
N TYR A 565 2.90 -20.75 32.00
CA TYR A 565 2.07 -21.19 33.11
C TYR A 565 0.68 -21.57 32.65
N ARG A 566 0.05 -22.44 33.43
CA ARG A 566 -1.40 -22.61 33.50
C ARG A 566 -1.89 -22.04 34.83
N LYS A 567 -2.94 -21.22 34.82
CA LYS A 567 -3.76 -20.92 36.00
C LYS A 567 -5.03 -21.75 35.90
N SER A 568 -5.35 -22.55 36.90
CA SER A 568 -6.60 -23.31 36.96
C SER A 568 -7.10 -23.37 38.39
N ALA A 569 -8.41 -23.14 38.59
CA ALA A 569 -9.02 -23.01 39.91
C ALA A 569 -8.21 -22.06 40.84
N GLY A 570 -7.75 -20.93 40.28
CA GLY A 570 -7.01 -19.90 41.01
C GLY A 570 -5.52 -20.20 41.21
N THR A 571 -5.05 -21.41 40.90
CA THR A 571 -3.68 -21.87 41.18
C THR A 571 -2.79 -21.84 39.94
N PHE A 572 -1.64 -21.16 40.02
CA PHE A 572 -0.63 -21.18 38.96
C PHE A 572 0.25 -22.44 39.04
N THR A 573 0.35 -23.14 37.92
CA THR A 573 1.28 -24.25 37.69
C THR A 573 2.26 -23.86 36.59
N LEU A 574 3.57 -23.90 36.86
CA LEU A 574 4.59 -23.73 35.83
C LEU A 574 4.63 -24.97 34.93
N LEU A 575 4.45 -24.78 33.63
CA LEU A 575 4.54 -25.87 32.65
C LEU A 575 5.97 -26.00 32.11
N GLN A 576 6.60 -24.88 31.78
CA GLN A 576 8.01 -24.84 31.36
C GLN A 576 8.60 -23.44 31.49
N GLU A 577 9.93 -23.37 31.63
CA GLU A 577 10.69 -22.13 31.52
C GLU A 577 12.02 -22.33 30.79
N THR A 578 12.53 -21.24 30.21
CA THR A 578 13.83 -21.18 29.53
C THR A 578 14.53 -19.86 29.90
N ALA A 579 15.84 -19.92 30.12
CA ALA A 579 16.65 -18.73 30.42
C ALA A 579 16.86 -17.87 29.16
N MET A 580 16.82 -16.55 29.33
CA MET A 580 17.13 -15.58 28.28
C MET A 580 17.54 -14.22 28.87
N THR A 581 18.13 -13.34 28.06
CA THR A 581 18.39 -11.97 28.50
C THR A 581 17.14 -11.11 28.34
N VAL A 582 16.65 -10.55 29.45
CA VAL A 582 15.56 -9.56 29.47
C VAL A 582 16.11 -8.23 29.96
N THR A 583 15.98 -7.20 29.13
CA THR A 583 16.44 -5.83 29.37
C THR A 583 15.22 -4.94 29.45
N THR A 584 15.07 -4.21 30.57
CA THR A 584 13.97 -3.24 30.73
C THR A 584 14.11 -2.07 29.75
N GLY A 585 12.99 -1.56 29.26
CA GLY A 585 12.92 -0.53 28.21
C GLY A 585 13.05 -1.09 26.79
N THR A 586 13.43 -2.37 26.64
CA THR A 586 13.46 -3.07 25.35
C THR A 586 12.11 -3.71 25.04
N SER A 587 11.68 -3.59 23.79
CA SER A 587 10.47 -4.28 23.29
C SER A 587 10.80 -5.72 22.87
N TYR A 588 9.90 -6.65 23.19
CA TYR A 588 9.98 -8.06 22.81
C TYR A 588 8.68 -8.49 22.13
N THR A 589 8.78 -9.15 20.99
CA THR A 589 7.61 -9.78 20.35
C THR A 589 7.36 -11.14 20.99
N LEU A 590 6.26 -11.28 21.72
CA LEU A 590 5.83 -12.54 22.32
C LEU A 590 4.77 -13.19 21.44
N LYS A 591 4.89 -14.50 21.22
CA LYS A 591 3.85 -15.30 20.56
C LYS A 591 3.51 -16.53 21.40
N LEU A 592 2.22 -16.79 21.58
CA LEU A 592 1.68 -18.00 22.19
C LEU A 592 0.80 -18.72 21.17
N LEU A 593 1.24 -19.90 20.75
CA LEU A 593 0.51 -20.82 19.88
C LEU A 593 -0.21 -21.85 20.73
N MET A 594 -1.52 -22.00 20.50
CA MET A 594 -2.38 -22.98 21.17
C MET A 594 -3.09 -23.80 20.10
N ASN A 595 -2.73 -25.08 19.98
CA ASN A 595 -3.30 -25.99 18.99
C ASN A 595 -3.63 -27.34 19.65
N GLY A 596 -4.92 -27.59 19.89
CA GLY A 596 -5.36 -28.73 20.69
C GLY A 596 -4.77 -28.64 22.10
N SER A 597 -4.07 -29.70 22.54
CA SER A 597 -3.30 -29.71 23.78
C SER A 597 -1.89 -29.13 23.64
N SER A 598 -1.40 -28.85 22.43
CA SER A 598 -0.06 -28.34 22.22
C SER A 598 0.01 -26.83 22.47
N LEU A 599 0.93 -26.42 23.33
CA LEU A 599 1.22 -25.03 23.67
C LEU A 599 2.67 -24.72 23.28
N ALA A 600 2.93 -23.57 22.66
CA ALA A 600 4.28 -23.12 22.34
C ALA A 600 4.42 -21.60 22.49
N GLY A 601 5.44 -21.17 23.20
CA GLY A 601 5.78 -19.77 23.45
C GLY A 601 7.06 -19.35 22.75
N TYR A 602 7.02 -18.25 22.01
CA TYR A 602 8.13 -17.72 21.23
C TYR A 602 8.46 -16.29 21.65
N VAL A 603 9.73 -15.92 21.60
CA VAL A 603 10.21 -14.55 21.79
C VAL A 603 11.02 -14.13 20.58
N ASN A 604 10.64 -13.02 19.94
CA ASN A 604 11.26 -12.51 18.71
C ASN A 604 11.39 -13.60 17.62
N GLY A 605 10.36 -14.44 17.49
CA GLY A 605 10.30 -15.56 16.54
C GLY A 605 11.03 -16.83 16.97
N ALA A 606 11.88 -16.80 18.01
CA ALA A 606 12.56 -17.99 18.51
C ALA A 606 11.67 -18.78 19.48
N LEU A 607 11.55 -20.10 19.29
CA LEU A 607 10.82 -20.99 20.20
C LEU A 607 11.54 -21.05 21.55
N MET A 608 10.87 -20.61 22.61
CA MET A 608 11.46 -20.58 23.96
C MET A 608 10.91 -21.70 24.84
N VAL A 609 9.62 -22.03 24.73
CA VAL A 609 8.94 -23.03 25.56
C VAL A 609 7.89 -23.79 24.73
N SER A 610 7.68 -25.06 25.03
CA SER A 610 6.60 -25.89 24.51
C SER A 610 6.13 -26.91 25.56
N ALA A 611 4.82 -27.02 25.73
CA ALA A 611 4.19 -27.95 26.67
C ALA A 611 2.97 -28.62 26.03
N SER A 612 2.50 -29.73 26.61
CA SER A 612 1.21 -30.33 26.29
C SER A 612 0.28 -30.24 27.50
N ASP A 613 -0.85 -29.55 27.35
CA ASP A 613 -1.86 -29.36 28.39
C ASP A 613 -3.25 -29.16 27.76
N SER A 614 -4.25 -29.90 28.25
CA SER A 614 -5.64 -29.85 27.77
C SER A 614 -6.63 -29.34 28.81
N THR A 615 -6.14 -28.78 29.93
CA THR A 615 -7.00 -28.34 31.04
C THR A 615 -7.94 -27.22 30.61
N ILE A 616 -7.46 -26.33 29.74
CA ILE A 616 -8.21 -25.20 29.20
C ILE A 616 -8.20 -25.30 27.69
N SER A 617 -9.39 -25.39 27.09
CA SER A 617 -9.56 -25.70 25.66
C SER A 617 -10.02 -24.52 24.81
N ALA A 618 -10.51 -23.46 25.43
CA ALA A 618 -11.04 -22.27 24.75
C ALA A 618 -10.91 -21.03 25.65
N GLY A 619 -10.96 -19.85 25.05
CA GLY A 619 -11.09 -18.59 25.77
C GLY A 619 -10.40 -17.43 25.07
N ARG A 620 -10.65 -16.24 25.61
CA ARG A 620 -10.22 -14.92 25.14
C ARG A 620 -8.70 -14.76 25.19
N ILE A 621 -8.20 -13.65 24.67
CA ILE A 621 -6.82 -13.21 24.89
C ILE A 621 -6.75 -12.17 25.99
N GLY A 622 -5.54 -11.91 26.48
CA GLY A 622 -5.30 -10.77 27.35
C GLY A 622 -3.83 -10.47 27.56
N PHE A 623 -3.60 -9.51 28.46
CA PHE A 623 -2.27 -9.15 28.94
C PHE A 623 -2.27 -9.15 30.45
N ARG A 624 -1.18 -9.65 31.01
CA ARG A 624 -0.98 -9.71 32.46
C ARG A 624 0.35 -9.11 32.84
N THR A 625 0.35 -8.26 33.87
CA THR A 625 1.56 -7.80 34.56
C THR A 625 1.51 -8.18 36.04
N TYR A 626 2.68 -8.28 36.68
CA TYR A 626 2.81 -8.50 38.12
C TYR A 626 3.91 -7.62 38.68
N ASN A 627 3.52 -6.68 39.56
CA ASN A 627 4.37 -5.63 40.13
C ASN A 627 5.13 -4.81 39.06
N GLN A 628 4.61 -4.73 37.84
CA GLN A 628 5.36 -4.29 36.66
C GLN A 628 4.51 -3.37 35.79
N THR A 629 5.07 -2.23 35.42
CA THR A 629 4.57 -1.39 34.34
C THR A 629 5.00 -1.96 32.98
N ALA A 630 4.08 -1.95 32.02
CA ALA A 630 4.35 -2.49 30.69
C ALA A 630 3.53 -1.79 29.60
N SER A 631 4.08 -1.73 28.39
CA SER A 631 3.33 -1.35 27.20
C SER A 631 3.18 -2.52 26.27
N ILE A 632 2.00 -2.57 25.64
CA ILE A 632 1.63 -3.57 24.66
C ILE A 632 1.23 -2.88 23.36
N ASP A 633 1.72 -3.42 22.25
CA ASP A 633 1.51 -2.88 20.91
C ASP A 633 1.49 -4.01 19.88
N ASN A 634 1.00 -3.74 18.67
CA ASN A 634 0.98 -4.66 17.52
C ASN A 634 0.43 -6.05 17.87
N VAL A 635 -0.77 -6.08 18.46
CA VAL A 635 -1.44 -7.33 18.87
C VAL A 635 -2.07 -7.98 17.64
N ALA A 636 -1.89 -9.29 17.47
CA ALA A 636 -2.47 -10.08 16.38
C ALA A 636 -2.95 -11.46 16.86
N VAL A 637 -4.16 -11.88 16.47
CA VAL A 637 -4.75 -13.19 16.86
C VAL A 637 -5.24 -14.05 15.69
N VAL A 638 -4.44 -14.99 15.22
CA VAL A 638 -4.81 -15.83 14.05
C VAL A 638 -5.58 -17.09 14.46
N LEU A 639 -6.82 -17.23 13.98
CA LEU A 639 -7.66 -18.41 14.22
C LEU A 639 -7.26 -19.61 13.35
N SER A 640 -7.37 -20.81 13.91
CA SER A 640 -7.10 -22.11 13.27
C SER A 640 -8.24 -23.10 13.54
N LEU A 641 -8.35 -24.15 12.73
CA LEU A 641 -9.36 -25.18 12.90
C LEU A 641 -9.01 -26.15 14.05
N PRO A 642 -10.01 -26.75 14.72
CA PRO A 642 -11.44 -26.46 14.57
C PRO A 642 -11.84 -25.12 15.20
N TYR A 643 -12.85 -24.50 14.63
CA TYR A 643 -13.51 -23.28 15.13
C TYR A 643 -14.98 -23.59 15.40
N ALA A 644 -15.58 -22.99 16.42
CA ALA A 644 -17.00 -23.12 16.72
C ALA A 644 -17.50 -21.83 17.34
N ASP A 645 -18.80 -21.57 17.30
CA ASP A 645 -19.42 -20.46 18.02
C ASP A 645 -20.88 -20.84 18.30
N ASN A 646 -21.30 -20.72 19.55
CA ASN A 646 -22.68 -20.98 19.97
C ASN A 646 -23.37 -19.74 20.53
N PHE A 647 -22.72 -18.57 20.51
CA PHE A 647 -23.28 -17.28 20.94
C PHE A 647 -23.78 -17.21 22.40
N GLU A 648 -23.55 -18.24 23.21
CA GLU A 648 -24.08 -18.34 24.58
C GLU A 648 -23.40 -17.39 25.56
N ASP A 649 -22.24 -16.84 25.19
CA ASP A 649 -21.62 -15.73 25.93
C ASP A 649 -22.28 -14.37 25.64
N GLY A 650 -23.33 -14.35 24.79
CA GLY A 650 -24.14 -13.17 24.51
C GLY A 650 -23.48 -12.18 23.56
N ASP A 651 -22.36 -12.55 22.95
CA ASP A 651 -21.64 -11.74 21.99
C ASP A 651 -21.37 -12.50 20.69
N ALA A 652 -21.06 -11.74 19.64
CA ALA A 652 -20.60 -12.27 18.36
C ALA A 652 -19.31 -11.54 17.99
N PHE A 653 -18.39 -11.41 18.95
CA PHE A 653 -17.19 -10.59 18.81
C PHE A 653 -16.35 -11.01 17.61
N SER A 654 -16.34 -12.32 17.33
CA SER A 654 -15.59 -12.88 16.21
C SER A 654 -16.27 -12.69 14.84
N TRP A 655 -17.47 -12.10 14.79
CA TRP A 655 -18.24 -11.91 13.56
C TRP A 655 -18.24 -10.46 13.10
N THR A 656 -18.08 -10.27 11.79
CA THR A 656 -18.10 -8.96 11.15
C THR A 656 -19.25 -8.86 10.16
N PRO A 657 -20.29 -8.08 10.46
CA PRO A 657 -21.31 -7.70 9.48
C PRO A 657 -20.68 -6.91 8.33
N THR A 658 -20.89 -7.36 7.10
CA THR A 658 -20.54 -6.58 5.90
C THR A 658 -21.76 -5.81 5.37
N THR A 659 -22.96 -6.38 5.52
CA THR A 659 -24.24 -5.72 5.24
C THR A 659 -25.35 -6.23 6.15
N GLY A 660 -26.41 -5.43 6.34
CA GLY A 660 -27.54 -5.77 7.19
C GLY A 660 -27.32 -5.40 8.66
N ILE A 661 -28.25 -5.84 9.51
CA ILE A 661 -28.23 -5.59 10.95
C ILE A 661 -28.22 -6.94 11.65
N TRP A 662 -27.18 -7.19 12.44
CA TRP A 662 -26.92 -8.47 13.09
C TRP A 662 -26.66 -8.27 14.57
N ASN A 663 -27.37 -9.01 15.43
CA ASN A 663 -27.22 -8.93 16.88
C ASN A 663 -27.41 -10.32 17.49
N VAL A 664 -26.71 -10.60 18.58
CA VAL A 664 -27.06 -11.74 19.43
C VAL A 664 -28.31 -11.39 20.23
N VAL A 665 -29.31 -12.27 20.16
CA VAL A 665 -30.59 -12.10 20.87
C VAL A 665 -31.05 -13.44 21.45
N THR A 666 -31.96 -13.40 22.41
CA THR A 666 -32.57 -14.62 22.95
C THR A 666 -33.79 -15.06 22.11
N ASP A 667 -33.77 -16.29 21.61
CA ASP A 667 -34.91 -16.99 20.98
C ASP A 667 -34.92 -18.46 21.45
N GLY A 668 -35.15 -18.67 22.74
CA GLY A 668 -34.93 -19.95 23.41
C GLY A 668 -33.50 -20.06 23.94
N SER A 669 -32.51 -20.11 23.04
CA SER A 669 -31.06 -19.95 23.27
C SER A 669 -30.59 -18.56 22.82
N SER A 670 -29.32 -18.22 23.08
CA SER A 670 -28.70 -17.05 22.44
C SER A 670 -28.40 -17.38 20.99
N VAL A 671 -28.89 -16.55 20.06
CA VAL A 671 -28.74 -16.78 18.62
C VAL A 671 -28.26 -15.53 17.92
N TYR A 672 -27.47 -15.69 16.86
CA TYR A 672 -27.03 -14.57 16.03
C TYR A 672 -28.07 -14.25 14.97
N LYS A 673 -28.80 -13.15 15.17
CA LYS A 673 -30.00 -12.80 14.41
C LYS A 673 -29.78 -11.62 13.48
N GLN A 674 -30.21 -11.81 12.24
CA GLN A 674 -30.32 -10.78 11.23
C GLN A 674 -31.74 -10.19 11.20
N THR A 675 -31.86 -8.86 11.09
CA THR A 675 -33.18 -8.18 11.12
C THR A 675 -33.49 -7.24 9.95
N ALA A 676 -32.57 -7.04 9.00
CA ALA A 676 -32.79 -6.13 7.87
C ALA A 676 -33.50 -6.82 6.68
N THR A 677 -34.69 -6.38 6.32
CA THR A 677 -35.51 -7.04 5.26
C THR A 677 -35.39 -6.40 3.87
N GLY A 678 -34.59 -5.35 3.71
CA GLY A 678 -34.52 -4.55 2.48
C GLY A 678 -33.69 -5.14 1.32
N GLY A 679 -32.94 -6.22 1.53
CA GLY A 679 -32.00 -6.73 0.52
C GLY A 679 -31.09 -7.85 1.01
N GLU A 680 -29.88 -7.92 0.47
CA GLU A 680 -28.83 -8.86 0.88
C GLU A 680 -28.17 -8.39 2.19
N ALA A 681 -28.10 -9.30 3.16
CA ALA A 681 -27.32 -9.11 4.38
C ALA A 681 -26.28 -10.22 4.52
N VAL A 682 -25.06 -9.85 4.87
CA VAL A 682 -23.91 -10.76 5.00
C VAL A 682 -23.13 -10.44 6.27
N THR A 683 -22.67 -11.47 6.94
CA THR A 683 -21.72 -11.42 8.07
C THR A 683 -20.71 -12.55 7.92
N VAL A 684 -19.47 -12.33 8.34
CA VAL A 684 -18.35 -13.27 8.11
C VAL A 684 -17.47 -13.44 9.33
N THR A 685 -16.81 -14.59 9.43
CA THR A 685 -15.81 -14.90 10.46
C THR A 685 -14.79 -15.93 9.96
N GLY A 686 -13.75 -16.17 10.74
CA GLY A 686 -12.74 -17.18 10.48
C GLY A 686 -11.63 -16.70 9.56
N ASN A 687 -10.90 -17.68 9.00
CA ASN A 687 -9.62 -17.45 8.36
C ASN A 687 -9.71 -17.68 6.85
N SER A 688 -9.22 -16.75 6.02
CA SER A 688 -9.36 -16.89 4.57
C SER A 688 -8.47 -17.98 3.94
N ALA A 689 -7.44 -18.43 4.67
CA ALA A 689 -6.59 -19.53 4.25
C ALA A 689 -7.28 -20.89 4.37
N TRP A 690 -8.45 -20.97 5.00
CA TRP A 690 -9.23 -22.20 5.05
C TRP A 690 -9.67 -22.59 3.63
N SER A 691 -9.21 -23.77 3.21
CA SER A 691 -9.43 -24.29 1.86
C SER A 691 -10.26 -25.56 1.89
N ASN A 692 -9.80 -26.57 2.64
CA ASN A 692 -10.53 -27.80 2.90
C ASN A 692 -11.09 -27.75 4.32
N TYR A 693 -12.41 -27.71 4.43
CA TYR A 693 -13.09 -27.69 5.72
C TYR A 693 -14.56 -28.02 5.54
N THR A 694 -15.23 -28.26 6.66
CA THR A 694 -16.69 -28.28 6.73
C THR A 694 -17.17 -27.06 7.49
N VAL A 695 -18.23 -26.40 7.02
CA VAL A 695 -18.96 -25.38 7.82
C VAL A 695 -20.36 -25.90 8.07
N GLN A 696 -20.81 -25.81 9.32
CA GLN A 696 -22.15 -26.18 9.74
C GLN A 696 -22.75 -25.10 10.64
N ALA A 697 -24.05 -24.84 10.49
CA ALA A 697 -24.83 -24.01 11.41
C ALA A 697 -26.31 -24.40 11.38
N ASN A 698 -27.01 -24.14 12.47
CA ASN A 698 -28.46 -24.13 12.52
C ASN A 698 -28.98 -22.82 11.94
N VAL A 699 -29.96 -22.90 11.02
CA VAL A 699 -30.52 -21.74 10.31
C VAL A 699 -32.04 -21.74 10.45
N LYS A 700 -32.61 -20.68 11.02
CA LYS A 700 -34.06 -20.49 11.17
C LYS A 700 -34.52 -19.27 10.40
N LEU A 701 -35.47 -19.46 9.48
CA LEU A 701 -36.07 -18.40 8.66
C LEU A 701 -37.39 -17.98 9.32
N TYR A 702 -37.72 -16.69 9.35
CA TYR A 702 -38.97 -16.23 9.99
C TYR A 702 -40.02 -15.72 9.00
N ASP A 703 -39.63 -15.28 7.80
CA ASP A 703 -40.55 -14.70 6.81
C ASP A 703 -40.92 -15.71 5.73
N ALA A 704 -42.15 -15.64 5.21
CA ALA A 704 -42.72 -16.63 4.28
C ALA A 704 -43.05 -16.08 2.88
N LEU A 705 -42.38 -15.00 2.45
CA LEU A 705 -42.54 -14.48 1.09
C LEU A 705 -41.72 -15.29 0.09
N SER A 706 -42.19 -15.42 -1.15
CA SER A 706 -41.46 -16.09 -2.23
C SER A 706 -40.06 -15.48 -2.43
N PHE A 707 -39.09 -16.32 -2.80
CA PHE A 707 -37.67 -15.97 -2.98
C PHE A 707 -36.88 -15.55 -1.73
N ASN A 708 -37.47 -15.63 -0.53
CA ASN A 708 -36.74 -15.42 0.71
C ASN A 708 -35.77 -16.58 0.93
N ALA A 709 -34.48 -16.29 1.13
CA ALA A 709 -33.46 -17.32 1.27
C ALA A 709 -32.40 -16.97 2.32
N SER A 710 -31.96 -17.97 3.08
CA SER A 710 -30.93 -17.84 4.11
C SER A 710 -30.02 -19.06 4.10
N GLY A 711 -28.74 -18.85 4.38
CA GLY A 711 -27.76 -19.93 4.25
C GLY A 711 -26.39 -19.63 4.82
N VAL A 712 -25.53 -20.64 4.73
CA VAL A 712 -24.12 -20.58 5.12
C VAL A 712 -23.27 -20.21 3.91
N ILE A 713 -22.28 -19.36 4.15
CA ILE A 713 -21.24 -19.01 3.19
C ILE A 713 -20.01 -19.86 3.47
N ALA A 714 -19.36 -20.32 2.39
CA ALA A 714 -18.02 -20.89 2.43
C ALA A 714 -17.10 -20.23 1.41
N ARG A 715 -15.80 -20.30 1.68
CA ARG A 715 -14.69 -19.72 0.93
C ARG A 715 -14.95 -18.26 0.59
N TYR A 716 -15.42 -17.49 1.57
CA TYR A 716 -15.60 -16.05 1.39
C TYR A 716 -14.26 -15.36 1.27
N GLN A 717 -14.03 -14.74 0.11
CA GLN A 717 -12.87 -13.89 -0.14
C GLN A 717 -13.25 -12.42 0.03
N ASP A 718 -14.38 -12.04 -0.56
CA ASP A 718 -14.95 -10.70 -0.52
C ASP A 718 -16.45 -10.75 -0.87
N ALA A 719 -17.10 -9.58 -0.95
CA ALA A 719 -18.53 -9.47 -1.23
C ALA A 719 -18.95 -10.01 -2.61
N ASP A 720 -17.99 -10.24 -3.50
CA ASP A 720 -18.20 -10.63 -4.89
C ASP A 720 -17.77 -12.07 -5.19
N ASN A 721 -17.08 -12.73 -4.25
CA ASN A 721 -16.47 -14.06 -4.43
C ASN A 721 -16.68 -14.97 -3.21
N TYR A 722 -17.68 -15.86 -3.27
CA TYR A 722 -17.93 -16.92 -2.28
C TYR A 722 -18.87 -18.03 -2.77
N TYR A 723 -18.90 -19.17 -2.09
CA TYR A 723 -19.97 -20.18 -2.24
C TYR A 723 -21.07 -19.93 -1.21
N LEU A 724 -22.33 -20.11 -1.63
CA LEU A 724 -23.50 -19.95 -0.77
C LEU A 724 -24.36 -21.22 -0.83
N PHE A 725 -24.53 -21.88 0.31
CA PHE A 725 -25.44 -22.99 0.48
C PHE A 725 -26.64 -22.54 1.32
N ARG A 726 -27.82 -22.49 0.70
CA ARG A 726 -29.01 -21.84 1.27
C ARG A 726 -30.27 -22.66 1.13
N VAL A 727 -31.22 -22.41 2.00
CA VAL A 727 -32.62 -22.82 1.85
C VAL A 727 -33.47 -21.63 1.43
N THR A 728 -34.48 -21.86 0.60
CA THR A 728 -35.42 -20.84 0.10
C THR A 728 -36.86 -21.24 0.40
N THR A 729 -37.73 -20.24 0.63
CA THR A 729 -39.18 -20.42 0.84
C THR A 729 -39.92 -20.95 -0.39
N ASP A 730 -39.24 -21.09 -1.53
CA ASP A 730 -39.77 -21.73 -2.75
C ASP A 730 -39.57 -23.27 -2.75
N ASP A 731 -39.35 -23.88 -1.58
CA ASP A 731 -39.16 -25.31 -1.36
C ASP A 731 -37.91 -25.93 -2.04
N PHE A 732 -36.79 -25.22 -1.98
CA PHE A 732 -35.49 -25.73 -2.43
C PHE A 732 -34.37 -25.53 -1.42
N VAL A 733 -33.40 -26.44 -1.46
CA VAL A 733 -32.02 -26.18 -1.06
C VAL A 733 -31.17 -25.92 -2.30
N GLN A 734 -30.28 -24.93 -2.24
CA GLN A 734 -29.55 -24.43 -3.41
C GLN A 734 -28.08 -24.18 -3.06
N LEU A 735 -27.19 -24.53 -3.99
CA LEU A 735 -25.78 -24.17 -3.94
C LEU A 735 -25.46 -23.19 -5.07
N TYR A 736 -25.02 -22.00 -4.69
CA TYR A 736 -24.55 -20.97 -5.61
C TYR A 736 -23.04 -20.76 -5.48
N ARG A 737 -22.45 -20.32 -6.58
CA ARG A 737 -21.18 -19.59 -6.59
C ARG A 737 -21.46 -18.13 -6.92
N LYS A 738 -20.97 -17.20 -6.11
CA LYS A 738 -20.81 -15.79 -6.50
C LYS A 738 -19.36 -15.60 -6.95
N SER A 739 -19.13 -15.13 -8.18
CA SER A 739 -17.79 -14.80 -8.66
C SER A 739 -17.84 -13.57 -9.54
N GLY A 740 -16.95 -12.60 -9.29
CA GLY A 740 -16.99 -11.30 -9.94
C GLY A 740 -18.36 -10.60 -9.77
N GLY A 741 -18.99 -10.77 -8.60
CA GLY A 741 -20.28 -10.19 -8.27
C GLY A 741 -21.49 -10.94 -8.83
N THR A 742 -21.28 -11.92 -9.70
CA THR A 742 -22.35 -12.65 -10.39
C THR A 742 -22.66 -13.98 -9.70
N PHE A 743 -23.93 -14.20 -9.35
CA PHE A 743 -24.40 -15.47 -8.83
C PHE A 743 -24.67 -16.47 -9.97
N THR A 744 -24.04 -17.66 -9.88
CA THR A 744 -24.31 -18.83 -10.71
C THR A 744 -24.90 -19.93 -9.83
N LEU A 745 -26.09 -20.44 -10.16
CA LEU A 745 -26.63 -21.64 -9.53
C LEU A 745 -25.82 -22.85 -10.01
N LEU A 746 -25.22 -23.61 -9.08
CA LEU A 746 -24.48 -24.82 -9.41
C LEU A 746 -25.39 -26.04 -9.41
N GLN A 747 -26.24 -26.16 -8.39
CA GLN A 747 -27.22 -27.24 -8.25
C GLN A 747 -28.30 -26.83 -7.23
N ASP A 748 -29.49 -27.40 -7.36
CA ASP A 748 -30.57 -27.38 -6.37
C ASP A 748 -31.16 -28.78 -6.14
N ALA A 749 -31.95 -28.90 -5.06
CA ALA A 749 -32.72 -30.09 -4.73
C ALA A 749 -34.01 -29.69 -3.99
N PRO A 750 -35.13 -30.44 -4.17
CA PRO A 750 -36.38 -30.13 -3.49
C PRO A 750 -36.26 -30.35 -1.98
N LEU A 751 -36.76 -29.39 -1.20
CA LEU A 751 -36.82 -29.44 0.26
C LEU A 751 -37.99 -28.58 0.73
N THR A 752 -38.96 -29.15 1.44
CA THR A 752 -40.05 -28.33 2.01
C THR A 752 -39.50 -27.38 3.09
N VAL A 753 -39.69 -26.08 2.90
CA VAL A 753 -39.17 -25.02 3.79
C VAL A 753 -40.33 -24.25 4.44
N ASN A 754 -40.58 -24.54 5.71
CA ASN A 754 -41.53 -23.81 6.56
C ASN A 754 -40.85 -22.71 7.38
N ALA A 755 -41.45 -21.52 7.41
CA ALA A 755 -41.06 -20.44 8.31
C ALA A 755 -41.18 -20.86 9.79
N GLY A 756 -40.29 -20.36 10.63
CA GLY A 756 -40.16 -20.71 12.05
C GLY A 756 -39.48 -22.06 12.32
N THR A 757 -39.18 -22.85 11.28
CA THR A 757 -38.47 -24.13 11.40
C THR A 757 -36.95 -23.91 11.29
N THR A 758 -36.19 -24.66 12.07
CA THR A 758 -34.72 -24.64 12.06
C THR A 758 -34.19 -25.75 11.16
N TYR A 759 -33.22 -25.42 10.31
CA TYR A 759 -32.54 -26.35 9.42
C TYR A 759 -31.06 -26.37 9.73
N THR A 760 -30.49 -27.54 10.02
CA THR A 760 -29.04 -27.70 10.15
C THR A 760 -28.42 -27.81 8.77
N LEU A 761 -27.74 -26.76 8.33
CA LEU A 761 -27.03 -26.73 7.05
C LEU A 761 -25.57 -27.04 7.27
N LYS A 762 -25.02 -27.93 6.43
CA LYS A 762 -23.58 -28.21 6.39
C LYS A 762 -23.07 -28.17 4.96
N LEU A 763 -21.96 -27.49 4.73
CA LEU A 763 -21.24 -27.50 3.46
C LEU A 763 -19.83 -28.05 3.69
N ALA A 764 -19.50 -29.16 3.02
CA ALA A 764 -18.19 -29.79 3.06
C ALA A 764 -17.40 -29.44 1.79
N LEU A 765 -16.17 -28.96 1.96
CA LEU A 765 -15.29 -28.56 0.87
C LEU A 765 -13.98 -29.35 0.95
N SER A 766 -13.66 -30.08 -0.11
CA SER A 766 -12.43 -30.86 -0.23
C SER A 766 -11.87 -30.77 -1.64
N GLY A 767 -10.82 -29.96 -1.82
CA GLY A 767 -10.32 -29.60 -3.14
C GLY A 767 -11.40 -28.88 -3.94
N SER A 768 -11.75 -29.42 -5.11
CA SER A 768 -12.87 -28.94 -5.93
C SER A 768 -14.21 -29.60 -5.61
N SER A 769 -14.25 -30.60 -4.72
CA SER A 769 -15.49 -31.28 -4.34
C SER A 769 -16.24 -30.47 -3.28
N ILE A 770 -17.51 -30.18 -3.54
CA ILE A 770 -18.39 -29.43 -2.63
C ILE A 770 -19.68 -30.24 -2.41
N THR A 771 -19.97 -30.60 -1.17
CA THR A 771 -21.16 -31.38 -0.80
C THR A 771 -21.99 -30.65 0.24
N GLY A 772 -23.25 -30.40 -0.06
CA GLY A 772 -24.22 -29.74 0.82
C GLY A 772 -25.17 -30.74 1.48
N TYR A 773 -25.35 -30.59 2.79
CA TYR A 773 -26.18 -31.46 3.63
C TYR A 773 -27.24 -30.65 4.37
N VAL A 774 -28.43 -31.23 4.54
CA VAL A 774 -29.48 -30.70 5.41
C VAL A 774 -29.86 -31.79 6.41
N GLY A 775 -29.78 -31.50 7.71
CA GLY A 775 -30.07 -32.49 8.75
C GLY A 775 -29.17 -33.73 8.69
N GLY A 776 -27.94 -33.58 8.18
CA GLY A 776 -26.98 -34.69 8.00
C GLY A 776 -27.15 -35.50 6.72
N VAL A 777 -28.20 -35.27 5.92
CA VAL A 777 -28.42 -35.95 4.64
C VAL A 777 -27.78 -35.16 3.49
N PRO A 778 -26.92 -35.77 2.64
CA PRO A 778 -26.36 -35.08 1.47
C PRO A 778 -27.43 -34.88 0.41
N LEU A 779 -27.67 -33.63 0.02
CA LEU A 779 -28.67 -33.27 -0.99
C LEU A 779 -28.06 -32.65 -2.25
N ILE A 780 -26.85 -32.08 -2.15
CA ILE A 780 -26.13 -31.45 -3.26
C ILE A 780 -24.69 -31.96 -3.30
N SER A 781 -24.16 -32.25 -4.49
CA SER A 781 -22.76 -32.64 -4.67
C SER A 781 -22.25 -32.17 -6.04
N VAL A 782 -21.34 -31.20 -6.03
CA VAL A 782 -20.78 -30.59 -7.25
C VAL A 782 -19.26 -30.63 -7.26
N THR A 783 -18.67 -30.39 -8.43
CA THR A 783 -17.24 -30.13 -8.59
C THR A 783 -17.05 -28.72 -9.13
N ASP A 784 -16.42 -27.84 -8.35
CA ASP A 784 -16.15 -26.46 -8.72
C ASP A 784 -14.83 -26.00 -8.07
N SER A 785 -13.95 -25.40 -8.86
CA SER A 785 -12.63 -24.94 -8.41
C SER A 785 -12.45 -23.43 -8.55
N THR A 786 -13.52 -22.67 -8.79
CA THR A 786 -13.43 -21.23 -9.03
C THR A 786 -12.93 -20.48 -7.81
N ILE A 787 -13.30 -20.93 -6.61
CA ILE A 787 -12.89 -20.32 -5.35
C ILE A 787 -12.23 -21.39 -4.49
N ALA A 788 -10.94 -21.23 -4.20
CA ALA A 788 -10.11 -22.27 -3.58
C ALA A 788 -10.05 -22.22 -2.05
N SER A 789 -10.24 -21.03 -1.47
CA SER A 789 -10.15 -20.80 -0.03
C SER A 789 -10.93 -19.56 0.36
N GLY A 790 -11.26 -19.44 1.65
CA GLY A 790 -11.84 -18.23 2.22
C GLY A 790 -12.53 -18.49 3.55
N LYS A 791 -13.05 -17.41 4.13
CA LYS A 791 -13.78 -17.38 5.39
C LYS A 791 -15.11 -18.13 5.33
N ILE A 792 -15.75 -18.30 6.48
CA ILE A 792 -17.16 -18.69 6.56
C ILE A 792 -18.03 -17.46 6.82
N GLY A 793 -19.33 -17.61 6.67
CA GLY A 793 -20.27 -16.55 7.01
C GLY A 793 -21.71 -16.97 6.89
N PHE A 794 -22.60 -16.00 7.03
CA PHE A 794 -24.03 -16.14 6.81
C PHE A 794 -24.53 -15.13 5.81
N ARG A 795 -25.58 -15.51 5.09
CA ARG A 795 -26.25 -14.65 4.13
C ARG A 795 -27.74 -14.80 4.27
N THR A 796 -28.45 -13.66 4.34
CA THR A 796 -29.90 -13.60 4.22
C THR A 796 -30.29 -12.70 3.05
N TYR A 797 -31.49 -12.90 2.51
CA TYR A 797 -32.06 -12.05 1.47
C TYR A 797 -33.53 -11.82 1.69
N LYS A 798 -33.89 -10.54 1.83
CA LYS A 798 -35.27 -10.04 2.01
C LYS A 798 -36.05 -10.69 3.16
N GLN A 799 -35.35 -11.18 4.18
CA GLN A 799 -35.97 -11.78 5.36
C GLN A 799 -35.10 -11.62 6.59
N THR A 800 -35.74 -11.81 7.74
CA THR A 800 -35.09 -12.05 9.03
C THR A 800 -34.76 -13.54 9.20
N ALA A 801 -33.62 -13.83 9.80
CA ALA A 801 -33.17 -15.19 10.11
C ALA A 801 -32.25 -15.21 11.33
N SER A 802 -32.20 -16.35 12.04
CA SER A 802 -31.23 -16.59 13.10
C SER A 802 -30.33 -17.77 12.80
N PHE A 803 -29.13 -17.69 13.34
CA PHE A 803 -28.06 -18.65 13.18
C PHE A 803 -27.51 -19.05 14.54
N ASP A 804 -27.20 -20.33 14.72
CA ASP A 804 -26.74 -20.90 15.99
C ASP A 804 -25.88 -22.15 15.74
N GLU A 805 -25.17 -22.63 16.78
CA GLU A 805 -24.39 -23.89 16.79
C GLU A 805 -23.43 -24.01 15.60
N VAL A 806 -22.58 -22.99 15.43
CA VAL A 806 -21.61 -22.91 14.35
C VAL A 806 -20.46 -23.85 14.64
N SER A 807 -20.07 -24.65 13.65
CA SER A 807 -18.85 -25.46 13.72
C SER A 807 -18.12 -25.52 12.39
N VAL A 808 -16.81 -25.43 12.47
CA VAL A 808 -15.88 -25.51 11.33
C VAL A 808 -14.76 -26.47 11.66
N ASN A 809 -14.56 -27.48 10.80
CA ASN A 809 -13.57 -28.55 11.00
C ASN A 809 -12.73 -28.77 9.75
#